data_AF-A0A0N1NZX6-F1
#
_entry.id   AF-A0A0N1NZX6-F1
#
_cell.length_a   1.000
_cell.length_b   1.000
_cell.length_c   1.000
_cell.angle_alpha   90.00
_cell.angle_beta   90.00
_cell.angle_gamma   90.00
#
_symmetry.space_group_name_H-M   'P 1'
#
loop_
_entity.id
_entity.type
_entity.pdbx_description
1 polymer ?
#
loop_
_entity_poly.entity_id
_entity_poly.type
_entity_poly.pdbx_seq_one_letter_code
_entity_poly.pdbx_strand_id
1 'polypeptide(L)'
;MSQNTGLFSVRRPRETLGAIQNYSSIPQPASAMKAPHTAQHARSTSAYNSIQRPPQPNFKRSSSGGNLAEMGLSTVRRSTTNVLAGGRQSLMPGQLFGSQTPASASVQRRSSIYSRPSNHGPVGHQSFFMQSAPPATNPKDQRPLRDPAYRARIGQELMDYLTQNNFEMEMKCSLRQDSLKSPSQKEFTNIFQWLYRRLDPGYRFQKGVDTEVPPILKQLRYPYAWQITKSQLGAVGSQTSWPVFLGLLHWLMQLAQMLENFTRGAYDDACAEAGVDVSGDRIVFRFLFGAYGDWLSVGNEEEEESADAALVPHVEAMAEAFERINAKHAEELKMYEAENQSLKEQVEELEKAMPDIAKLDNVFKILEDDTKKFEDYNTNVKAKIDKYESRMEILRKEIQTTAAELAAAEDERHDLQEKVDEQGLSLQDIDRMNKDRERLIKSHDDASATLDEVRKNVLAKEIETAQKLEDLETVIKKYNSLGYQLSLIPSNAANARGKDYELTLNLPTPSFSTSQANRTSRKGSPIETDRLLSNATTGYSPAHLLNLDLRGTVKSTFVALRKEINERRKNAADADLNAKDVLERVVDALAEKNSEIDDLNHKIREVSNNYNSLKETGNTTHTQQTSAIERLEAELARNRENLSKGAIEMEQKELEATLAWEKMQDEAGQIREQLHADVEKMLEDVIGFKVHVQKGLEEYERVVGDEAERELRDGQEGLEGEVFD
;
A
#
# COMPACT_ATOMS: atom_id res chain seq x y z
N MET A 1 -61.29 -26.96 -18.17
CA MET A 1 -61.41 -28.43 -18.28
C MET A 1 -60.27 -29.00 -17.44
N SER A 2 -60.50 -29.52 -16.22
CA SER A 2 -61.09 -30.84 -15.85
C SER A 2 -60.08 -31.99 -16.07
N GLN A 3 -59.73 -32.88 -15.12
CA GLN A 3 -60.25 -33.23 -13.77
C GLN A 3 -59.03 -33.39 -12.78
N ASN A 4 -59.08 -33.48 -11.43
CA ASN A 4 -59.82 -34.35 -10.49
C ASN A 4 -59.59 -35.87 -10.75
N THR A 5 -59.39 -36.79 -9.77
CA THR A 5 -59.18 -36.73 -8.30
C THR A 5 -58.75 -38.09 -7.71
N GLY A 6 -57.97 -38.10 -6.61
CA GLY A 6 -57.92 -39.21 -5.62
C GLY A 6 -57.04 -40.45 -5.94
N LEU A 7 -56.95 -41.48 -5.08
CA LEU A 7 -57.39 -41.62 -3.67
C LEU A 7 -56.85 -42.94 -3.04
N PHE A 8 -56.23 -42.91 -1.85
CA PHE A 8 -56.08 -43.99 -0.82
C PHE A 8 -55.10 -43.44 0.25
N SER A 9 -55.33 -43.32 1.57
CA SER A 9 -56.17 -43.98 2.59
C SER A 9 -55.62 -45.31 3.12
N VAL A 10 -55.16 -45.32 4.40
CA VAL A 10 -55.55 -46.32 5.43
C VAL A 10 -55.07 -45.91 6.85
N ARG A 11 -56.05 -45.80 7.75
CA ARG A 11 -56.10 -46.00 9.22
C ARG A 11 -54.87 -45.77 10.15
N ARG A 12 -55.11 -44.98 11.21
CA ARG A 12 -54.47 -45.12 12.55
C ARG A 12 -55.06 -46.32 13.31
N PRO A 13 -54.40 -46.84 14.37
CA PRO A 13 -54.90 -46.56 15.73
C PRO A 13 -53.77 -46.20 16.73
N ARG A 14 -53.96 -45.20 17.62
CA ARG A 14 -54.40 -45.25 19.05
C ARG A 14 -53.33 -45.81 20.01
N GLU A 15 -52.77 -44.96 20.88
CA GLU A 15 -53.04 -44.84 22.35
C GLU A 15 -52.00 -45.64 23.16
N THR A 16 -51.61 -45.34 24.41
CA THR A 16 -52.21 -44.54 25.52
C THR A 16 -51.17 -43.58 26.15
N LEU A 17 -51.49 -42.30 26.37
CA LEU A 17 -51.93 -41.68 27.65
C LEU A 17 -50.92 -41.66 28.83
N GLY A 18 -50.37 -40.46 29.07
CA GLY A 18 -49.93 -39.97 30.38
C GLY A 18 -50.18 -38.45 30.43
N ALA A 19 -50.99 -37.95 31.38
CA ALA A 19 -51.35 -36.54 31.48
C ALA A 19 -50.20 -35.71 32.11
N ILE A 20 -49.86 -34.49 31.68
CA ILE A 20 -50.63 -33.22 31.72
C ILE A 20 -51.23 -32.91 33.10
N GLN A 21 -50.50 -32.20 33.97
CA GLN A 21 -50.77 -30.81 34.39
C GLN A 21 -49.78 -30.32 35.46
N ASN A 22 -49.58 -29.00 35.53
CA ASN A 22 -48.77 -28.34 36.57
C ASN A 22 -49.54 -28.34 37.89
N TYR A 23 -48.90 -28.64 39.03
CA TYR A 23 -49.20 -27.93 40.28
C TYR A 23 -48.01 -27.85 41.25
N SER A 24 -47.84 -26.62 41.72
CA SER A 24 -46.98 -26.13 42.80
C SER A 24 -47.07 -26.89 44.14
N SER A 25 -46.05 -26.72 44.99
CA SER A 25 -46.12 -26.97 46.44
C SER A 25 -45.31 -25.93 47.23
N ILE A 26 -45.79 -24.69 47.26
CA ILE A 26 -45.30 -23.64 48.18
C ILE A 26 -46.28 -23.50 49.35
N PRO A 27 -45.78 -23.51 50.60
CA PRO A 27 -46.46 -22.89 51.73
C PRO A 27 -45.77 -21.56 52.13
N GLN A 28 -46.48 -20.44 51.92
CA GLN A 28 -46.39 -19.21 52.72
C GLN A 28 -47.01 -19.49 54.12
N PRO A 29 -46.77 -18.71 55.22
CA PRO A 29 -46.80 -17.23 55.28
C PRO A 29 -45.72 -16.64 56.26
N ALA A 30 -45.74 -15.40 56.79
CA ALA A 30 -46.75 -14.34 56.88
C ALA A 30 -46.16 -12.91 57.08
N SER A 31 -47.05 -11.90 56.99
CA SER A 31 -46.88 -10.47 57.39
C SER A 31 -45.97 -9.60 56.48
N ALA A 32 -46.41 -8.56 55.76
CA ALA A 32 -47.26 -7.38 56.06
C ALA A 32 -46.46 -6.22 56.75
N MET A 33 -46.60 -4.92 56.40
CA MET A 33 -47.70 -4.20 55.72
C MET A 33 -47.27 -3.02 54.80
N LYS A 34 -48.15 -2.73 53.82
CA LYS A 34 -48.62 -1.41 53.31
C LYS A 34 -47.68 -0.39 52.61
N ALA A 35 -48.25 0.16 51.53
CA ALA A 35 -47.92 1.42 50.83
C ALA A 35 -48.57 2.65 51.58
N PRO A 36 -48.57 3.93 51.10
CA PRO A 36 -48.76 4.37 49.71
C PRO A 36 -47.95 5.60 49.21
N HIS A 37 -48.16 5.94 47.94
CA HIS A 37 -47.85 7.26 47.37
C HIS A 37 -48.69 8.39 47.99
N THR A 38 -48.18 9.61 47.95
CA THR A 38 -48.81 10.72 47.18
C THR A 38 -47.77 11.79 46.83
N ALA A 39 -48.06 12.63 45.84
CA ALA A 39 -47.15 13.68 45.35
C ALA A 39 -47.48 15.05 45.95
N GLN A 40 -46.51 15.99 45.95
CA GLN A 40 -46.70 17.36 45.45
C GLN A 40 -45.40 18.18 45.36
N HIS A 41 -45.38 19.14 44.42
CA HIS A 41 -44.68 20.45 44.39
C HIS A 41 -43.22 20.60 44.91
N ALA A 42 -42.27 21.30 44.28
CA ALA A 42 -42.20 22.16 43.10
C ALA A 42 -40.78 22.82 43.03
N ARG A 43 -40.43 23.40 41.86
CA ARG A 43 -39.34 24.39 41.61
C ARG A 43 -37.90 23.83 41.72
N SER A 44 -37.01 24.05 40.73
CA SER A 44 -36.42 25.31 40.24
C SER A 44 -35.57 26.00 41.33
N THR A 45 -34.31 26.38 41.12
CA THR A 45 -33.63 26.95 39.92
C THR A 45 -32.27 26.27 39.63
N SER A 46 -31.72 26.25 38.41
CA SER A 46 -31.08 27.37 37.66
C SER A 46 -29.92 28.06 38.43
N ALA A 47 -28.76 28.36 37.83
CA ALA A 47 -28.26 28.12 36.47
C ALA A 47 -26.73 28.35 36.33
N TYR A 48 -26.14 27.80 35.27
CA TYR A 48 -25.01 28.29 34.42
C TYR A 48 -23.75 29.01 35.00
N ASN A 49 -22.65 28.80 34.26
CA ASN A 49 -21.41 29.59 34.16
C ASN A 49 -20.34 29.46 35.27
N SER A 50 -19.04 29.68 35.01
CA SER A 50 -18.16 29.37 33.84
C SER A 50 -16.68 29.72 34.18
N ILE A 51 -15.74 29.46 33.26
CA ILE A 51 -14.42 30.14 33.10
C ILE A 51 -13.26 29.82 34.09
N GLN A 52 -12.24 29.13 33.54
CA GLN A 52 -10.76 29.34 33.63
C GLN A 52 -10.02 29.45 34.99
N ARG A 53 -9.32 28.36 35.38
CA ARG A 53 -7.83 28.13 35.36
C ARG A 53 -6.84 29.33 35.60
N PRO A 54 -5.58 29.05 36.01
CA PRO A 54 -5.01 28.76 37.33
C PRO A 54 -4.01 29.88 37.82
N PRO A 55 -3.19 29.69 38.88
CA PRO A 55 -1.74 29.46 38.66
C PRO A 55 -1.01 28.61 39.74
N GLN A 56 0.31 28.41 39.58
CA GLN A 56 1.24 27.79 40.56
C GLN A 56 2.34 28.76 41.04
N PRO A 57 2.99 28.44 42.19
CA PRO A 57 4.45 28.58 42.36
C PRO A 57 5.09 27.25 42.84
N ASN A 58 6.30 26.81 42.46
CA ASN A 58 7.59 27.42 42.06
C ASN A 58 8.55 27.72 43.24
N PHE A 59 9.73 27.11 43.26
CA PHE A 59 10.79 27.30 44.25
C PHE A 59 12.21 27.42 43.64
N LYS A 60 13.08 28.13 44.36
CA LYS A 60 14.50 28.47 44.07
C LYS A 60 15.41 27.71 45.06
N ARG A 61 16.74 27.55 44.94
CA ARG A 61 17.80 27.66 43.90
C ARG A 61 19.14 27.29 44.60
N SER A 62 20.25 27.13 43.85
CA SER A 62 21.67 27.21 44.28
C SER A 62 22.38 25.87 44.61
N SER A 63 23.68 25.69 44.34
CA SER A 63 24.68 26.54 43.63
C SER A 63 25.96 25.79 43.22
N SER A 64 26.85 26.46 42.46
CA SER A 64 28.16 26.02 41.89
C SER A 64 28.07 25.03 40.72
N GLY A 65 28.75 25.18 39.58
CA GLY A 65 29.53 26.32 39.04
C GLY A 65 31.04 26.05 38.92
N GLY A 66 31.69 26.25 37.76
CA GLY A 66 31.13 26.62 36.44
C GLY A 66 32.18 27.01 35.39
N ASN A 67 31.70 27.55 34.26
CA ASN A 67 32.42 28.35 33.24
C ASN A 67 33.42 27.57 32.34
N LEU A 68 33.76 27.96 31.10
CA LEU A 68 33.64 29.20 30.30
C LEU A 68 33.76 28.81 28.79
N ALA A 69 33.18 29.39 27.72
CA ALA A 69 32.26 30.50 27.37
C ALA A 69 31.25 29.97 26.27
N GLU A 70 30.40 30.66 25.48
CA GLU A 70 30.28 32.04 24.94
C GLU A 70 31.37 32.43 23.89
N MET A 71 31.16 33.22 22.83
CA MET A 71 30.01 33.86 22.14
C MET A 71 30.50 34.27 20.70
N GLY A 72 29.75 34.47 19.61
CA GLY A 72 28.31 34.39 19.27
C GLY A 72 28.02 35.08 17.90
N LEU A 73 26.81 35.63 17.72
CA LEU A 73 26.40 36.66 16.71
C LEU A 73 26.43 36.36 15.17
N SER A 74 25.23 35.99 14.65
CA SER A 74 24.48 36.76 13.62
C SER A 74 24.86 36.81 12.11
N THR A 75 23.79 36.78 11.28
CA THR A 75 23.58 37.68 10.09
C THR A 75 24.19 37.34 8.70
N VAL A 76 23.29 36.87 7.81
CA VAL A 76 23.12 37.26 6.37
C VAL A 76 24.03 36.72 5.23
N ARG A 77 23.36 35.98 4.33
CA ARG A 77 23.54 35.83 2.85
C ARG A 77 24.77 35.15 2.21
N ARG A 78 24.41 34.34 1.19
CA ARG A 78 25.06 34.16 -0.14
C ARG A 78 26.38 33.35 -0.28
N SER A 79 26.15 32.06 -0.57
CA SER A 79 26.49 31.38 -1.85
C SER A 79 27.93 30.94 -2.19
N THR A 80 27.94 29.92 -3.08
CA THR A 80 28.98 29.46 -4.03
C THR A 80 30.13 28.53 -3.59
N THR A 81 30.30 27.49 -4.43
CA THR A 81 31.53 26.74 -4.80
C THR A 81 32.23 25.76 -3.83
N ASN A 82 32.00 24.47 -4.10
CA ASN A 82 32.92 23.32 -4.15
C ASN A 82 34.40 23.50 -3.73
N VAL A 83 34.94 22.50 -3.00
CA VAL A 83 36.09 21.72 -3.51
C VAL A 83 36.19 20.26 -2.96
N LEU A 84 36.37 19.33 -3.90
CA LEU A 84 37.23 18.12 -3.91
C LEU A 84 37.05 16.89 -2.95
N ALA A 85 37.42 15.72 -3.53
CA ALA A 85 37.62 14.37 -2.96
C ALA A 85 36.40 13.66 -2.31
N GLY A 86 36.13 12.35 -2.49
CA GLY A 86 36.83 11.26 -3.21
C GLY A 86 37.41 10.20 -2.26
N GLY A 87 37.23 8.88 -2.45
CA GLY A 87 36.42 8.14 -3.43
C GLY A 87 36.67 6.60 -3.35
N ARG A 88 35.76 5.79 -3.92
CA ARG A 88 35.69 4.30 -3.92
C ARG A 88 35.35 3.68 -2.55
N GLN A 89 34.42 2.73 -2.37
CA GLN A 89 33.85 1.61 -3.15
C GLN A 89 34.76 0.37 -3.31
N SER A 90 34.71 -0.47 -2.27
CA SER A 90 34.32 -1.91 -2.27
C SER A 90 35.12 -2.96 -3.07
N LEU A 91 35.23 -4.14 -2.45
CA LEU A 91 36.01 -5.32 -2.87
C LEU A 91 35.27 -6.23 -3.88
N MET A 92 36.06 -6.92 -4.71
CA MET A 92 35.81 -8.28 -5.28
C MET A 92 36.63 -9.32 -4.47
N PRO A 93 36.50 -10.66 -4.61
CA PRO A 93 36.02 -11.48 -5.76
C PRO A 93 35.01 -12.62 -5.38
N GLY A 94 34.55 -13.54 -6.25
CA GLY A 94 34.60 -13.65 -7.73
C GLY A 94 34.53 -15.11 -8.26
N GLN A 95 34.01 -15.29 -9.50
CA GLN A 95 34.02 -16.52 -10.35
C GLN A 95 33.14 -17.72 -9.88
N LEU A 96 32.67 -18.66 -10.74
CA LEU A 96 33.06 -19.08 -12.11
C LEU A 96 31.84 -19.63 -12.93
N PHE A 97 32.04 -19.90 -14.24
CA PHE A 97 31.08 -20.38 -15.28
C PHE A 97 29.97 -19.38 -15.74
N GLY A 98 29.55 -19.32 -17.02
CA GLY A 98 30.11 -19.88 -18.26
C GLY A 98 29.16 -19.74 -19.49
N SER A 99 29.66 -19.20 -20.62
CA SER A 99 28.96 -18.97 -21.93
C SER A 99 27.75 -18.00 -21.90
N GLN A 100 27.81 -16.76 -22.43
CA GLN A 100 27.99 -16.30 -23.82
C GLN A 100 26.80 -16.49 -24.78
N THR A 101 25.78 -15.61 -24.68
CA THR A 101 25.12 -14.91 -25.81
C THR A 101 24.62 -13.53 -25.33
N PRO A 102 24.96 -12.41 -25.98
CA PRO A 102 24.36 -11.10 -25.73
C PRO A 102 23.31 -10.71 -26.79
N ALA A 103 22.33 -9.88 -26.40
CA ALA A 103 21.14 -9.57 -27.18
C ALA A 103 21.20 -8.25 -27.99
N SER A 104 20.18 -8.04 -28.81
CA SER A 104 19.96 -6.88 -29.70
C SER A 104 19.79 -5.54 -28.97
N ALA A 105 20.35 -4.45 -29.54
CA ALA A 105 20.04 -3.07 -29.15
C ALA A 105 20.25 -2.06 -30.32
N SER A 106 19.23 -1.96 -31.17
CA SER A 106 18.64 -0.78 -31.86
C SER A 106 19.42 0.52 -32.21
N VAL A 107 18.82 1.26 -33.17
CA VAL A 107 18.97 2.70 -33.50
C VAL A 107 20.07 3.14 -34.48
N GLN A 108 19.63 3.34 -35.73
CA GLN A 108 19.91 4.45 -36.65
C GLN A 108 21.25 5.23 -36.60
N ARG A 109 21.87 5.40 -37.78
CA ARG A 109 22.32 6.73 -38.26
C ARG A 109 22.43 6.80 -39.79
N ARG A 110 21.71 7.75 -40.39
CA ARG A 110 21.95 8.22 -41.78
C ARG A 110 23.10 9.24 -41.79
N SER A 111 23.82 9.33 -42.91
CA SER A 111 24.56 10.56 -43.26
C SER A 111 24.83 10.66 -44.76
N SER A 112 23.97 11.38 -45.48
CA SER A 112 24.33 12.00 -46.76
C SER A 112 25.09 13.31 -46.48
N ILE A 113 25.95 13.74 -47.42
CA ILE A 113 26.82 14.91 -47.26
C ILE A 113 26.30 16.03 -48.15
N TYR A 114 25.75 17.11 -47.57
CA TYR A 114 25.85 18.49 -48.10
C TYR A 114 25.21 19.52 -47.15
N SER A 115 26.00 20.48 -46.64
CA SER A 115 25.50 21.75 -46.08
C SER A 115 26.62 22.80 -46.05
N ARG A 116 26.24 24.09 -46.14
CA ARG A 116 27.16 25.24 -46.24
C ARG A 116 27.61 25.76 -44.87
N PRO A 117 28.77 26.43 -44.76
CA PRO A 117 29.14 27.19 -43.57
C PRO A 117 28.38 28.52 -43.50
N SER A 118 27.87 28.86 -42.32
CA SER A 118 27.46 30.20 -41.92
C SER A 118 28.10 30.54 -40.56
N ASN A 119 28.25 31.82 -40.24
CA ASN A 119 29.23 32.30 -39.25
C ASN A 119 28.57 33.07 -38.09
N HIS A 120 29.26 33.07 -36.93
CA HIS A 120 29.03 33.83 -35.69
C HIS A 120 28.08 33.26 -34.60
N GLY A 121 28.64 33.07 -33.41
CA GLY A 121 27.95 33.24 -32.11
C GLY A 121 27.74 31.98 -31.25
N PRO A 122 27.86 32.07 -29.91
CA PRO A 122 28.70 32.94 -29.08
C PRO A 122 29.87 32.16 -28.42
N VAL A 123 30.75 32.83 -27.67
CA VAL A 123 31.97 32.22 -27.11
C VAL A 123 31.69 31.38 -25.86
N GLY A 124 31.81 30.06 -25.97
CA GLY A 124 31.87 29.12 -24.84
C GLY A 124 33.31 28.78 -24.43
N HIS A 125 33.56 28.55 -23.14
CA HIS A 125 34.92 28.38 -22.62
C HIS A 125 35.58 27.04 -23.03
N GLN A 126 36.82 27.14 -23.51
CA GLN A 126 37.69 26.02 -23.88
C GLN A 126 38.09 25.17 -22.68
N SER A 127 37.86 23.86 -22.74
CA SER A 127 38.41 22.86 -21.81
C SER A 127 39.63 22.18 -22.43
N PHE A 128 40.81 22.48 -21.90
CA PHE A 128 42.12 22.29 -22.53
C PHE A 128 42.62 20.84 -22.71
N PHE A 129 41.74 19.83 -22.65
CA PHE A 129 42.12 18.41 -22.61
C PHE A 129 41.22 17.45 -23.41
N MET A 130 40.33 17.95 -24.28
CA MET A 130 39.73 17.10 -25.32
C MET A 130 40.62 17.12 -26.56
N GLN A 131 41.12 15.95 -26.96
CA GLN A 131 41.74 15.80 -28.28
C GLN A 131 40.66 16.05 -29.36
N SER A 132 40.98 16.94 -30.31
CA SER A 132 40.25 17.01 -31.58
C SER A 132 40.16 15.63 -32.19
N ALA A 133 39.01 15.26 -32.79
CA ALA A 133 38.94 14.06 -33.60
C ALA A 133 40.07 14.08 -34.64
N PRO A 134 40.89 13.02 -34.75
CA PRO A 134 42.03 13.05 -35.67
C PRO A 134 41.54 13.26 -37.10
N PRO A 135 42.26 14.05 -37.93
CA PRO A 135 41.91 14.16 -39.34
C PRO A 135 41.87 12.76 -39.95
N ALA A 136 40.80 12.44 -40.68
CA ALA A 136 40.48 11.08 -41.09
C ALA A 136 41.69 10.38 -41.74
N THR A 137 42.33 9.49 -40.98
CA THR A 137 43.54 8.79 -41.40
C THR A 137 43.17 7.91 -42.59
N ASN A 138 43.71 8.21 -43.77
CA ASN A 138 43.41 7.51 -45.02
C ASN A 138 43.36 5.98 -44.78
N PRO A 139 42.24 5.29 -45.08
CA PRO A 139 42.06 3.91 -44.69
C PRO A 139 43.16 3.05 -45.33
N LYS A 140 43.86 2.30 -44.47
CA LYS A 140 44.85 1.30 -44.87
C LYS A 140 44.14 0.23 -45.72
N ASP A 141 44.78 -0.21 -46.80
CA ASP A 141 44.23 -1.31 -47.60
C ASP A 141 44.13 -2.58 -46.75
N GLN A 142 42.90 -3.10 -46.64
CA GLN A 142 42.58 -4.31 -45.88
C GLN A 142 42.84 -5.58 -46.69
N ARG A 143 42.97 -5.45 -48.02
CA ARG A 143 43.21 -6.59 -48.91
C ARG A 143 44.64 -7.10 -48.71
N PRO A 144 44.87 -8.42 -48.58
CA PRO A 144 46.19 -8.98 -48.34
C PRO A 144 47.04 -9.02 -49.62
N LEU A 145 47.24 -7.88 -50.29
CA LEU A 145 47.99 -7.75 -51.56
C LEU A 145 49.46 -8.21 -51.46
N ARG A 146 50.01 -8.39 -50.25
CA ARG A 146 51.35 -8.98 -50.06
C ARG A 146 51.36 -10.51 -50.12
N ASP A 147 50.25 -11.17 -49.83
CA ASP A 147 50.13 -12.62 -49.92
C ASP A 147 50.28 -13.10 -51.38
N PRO A 148 51.17 -14.06 -51.69
CA PRO A 148 51.22 -14.69 -53.00
C PRO A 148 49.93 -15.44 -53.38
N ALA A 149 49.24 -16.08 -52.43
CA ALA A 149 48.05 -16.90 -52.71
C ALA A 149 46.85 -16.04 -53.11
N TYR A 150 46.55 -14.99 -52.33
CA TYR A 150 45.53 -14.00 -52.67
C TYR A 150 45.79 -13.35 -54.03
N ARG A 151 47.06 -12.97 -54.33
CA ARG A 151 47.46 -12.42 -55.63
C ARG A 151 47.21 -13.39 -56.79
N ALA A 152 47.55 -14.67 -56.63
CA ALA A 152 47.29 -15.69 -57.64
C ALA A 152 45.78 -15.82 -57.91
N ARG A 153 44.95 -15.86 -56.86
CA ARG A 153 43.48 -15.93 -56.99
C ARG A 153 42.90 -14.72 -57.73
N ILE A 154 43.20 -13.48 -57.30
CA ILE A 154 42.64 -12.28 -57.95
C ILE A 154 43.19 -12.06 -59.37
N GLY A 155 44.40 -12.57 -59.65
CA GLY A 155 44.95 -12.60 -61.00
C GLY A 155 44.24 -13.60 -61.91
N GLN A 156 43.88 -14.78 -61.40
CA GLN A 156 43.10 -15.76 -62.16
C GLN A 156 41.68 -15.24 -62.42
N GLU A 157 40.98 -14.71 -61.40
CA GLU A 157 39.65 -14.11 -61.55
C GLU A 157 39.62 -13.00 -62.61
N LEU A 158 40.66 -12.16 -62.64
CA LEU A 158 40.83 -11.13 -63.66
C LEU A 158 41.11 -11.70 -65.05
N MET A 159 41.96 -12.73 -65.17
CA MET A 159 42.21 -13.40 -66.45
C MET A 159 40.94 -14.05 -66.99
N ASP A 160 40.22 -14.80 -66.16
CA ASP A 160 39.00 -15.50 -66.53
C ASP A 160 37.94 -14.51 -67.04
N TYR A 161 37.76 -13.37 -66.36
CA TYR A 161 36.83 -12.33 -66.81
C TYR A 161 37.26 -11.69 -68.14
N LEU A 162 38.56 -11.37 -68.32
CA LEU A 162 39.09 -10.82 -69.57
C LEU A 162 38.89 -11.80 -70.74
N THR A 163 39.11 -13.10 -70.52
CA THR A 163 38.93 -14.15 -71.52
C THR A 163 37.45 -14.36 -71.86
N GLN A 164 36.57 -14.49 -70.87
CA GLN A 164 35.12 -14.67 -71.06
C GLN A 164 34.44 -13.52 -71.82
N ASN A 165 35.07 -12.34 -71.81
CA ASN A 165 34.52 -11.10 -72.36
C ASN A 165 35.33 -10.55 -73.56
N ASN A 166 36.04 -11.39 -74.28
CA ASN A 166 36.69 -11.06 -75.56
C ASN A 166 37.72 -9.91 -75.54
N PHE A 167 38.37 -9.63 -74.39
CA PHE A 167 39.36 -8.55 -74.25
C PHE A 167 40.41 -8.53 -75.36
N GLU A 168 40.96 -9.70 -75.72
CA GLU A 168 42.03 -9.81 -76.71
C GLU A 168 41.59 -9.36 -78.11
N MET A 169 40.32 -9.61 -78.46
CA MET A 169 39.73 -9.27 -79.75
C MET A 169 39.48 -7.77 -79.86
N GLU A 170 38.93 -7.15 -78.81
CA GLU A 170 38.63 -5.72 -78.77
C GLU A 170 39.90 -4.87 -78.71
N MET A 171 40.83 -5.20 -77.81
CA MET A 171 42.05 -4.43 -77.57
C MET A 171 43.23 -4.87 -78.46
N LYS A 172 43.03 -5.89 -79.32
CA LYS A 172 44.03 -6.46 -80.23
C LYS A 172 45.34 -6.79 -79.51
N CYS A 173 45.21 -7.43 -78.36
CA CYS A 173 46.26 -7.56 -77.36
C CYS A 173 46.17 -8.91 -76.66
N SER A 174 46.93 -9.89 -77.16
CA SER A 174 47.00 -11.23 -76.55
C SER A 174 47.68 -11.20 -75.18
N LEU A 175 47.03 -11.78 -74.18
CA LEU A 175 47.54 -11.99 -72.84
C LEU A 175 48.26 -13.34 -72.78
N ARG A 176 49.43 -13.37 -72.13
CA ARG A 176 50.14 -14.61 -71.82
C ARG A 176 49.80 -15.07 -70.42
N GLN A 177 50.02 -16.35 -70.12
CA GLN A 177 49.80 -16.92 -68.79
C GLN A 177 50.66 -16.25 -67.68
N ASP A 178 51.72 -15.54 -68.06
CA ASP A 178 52.56 -14.73 -67.17
C ASP A 178 52.25 -13.22 -67.20
N SER A 179 51.39 -12.72 -68.09
CA SER A 179 51.11 -11.28 -68.25
C SER A 179 50.56 -10.63 -66.98
N LEU A 180 49.83 -11.35 -66.13
CA LEU A 180 49.37 -10.85 -64.83
C LEU A 180 50.35 -11.09 -63.65
N LYS A 181 51.54 -11.66 -63.91
CA LYS A 181 52.62 -11.78 -62.92
C LYS A 181 53.58 -10.58 -62.99
N SER A 182 53.85 -10.08 -64.20
CA SER A 182 54.69 -8.92 -64.45
C SER A 182 54.33 -8.24 -65.79
N PRO A 183 53.21 -7.50 -65.86
CA PRO A 183 52.76 -6.86 -67.10
C PRO A 183 53.69 -5.75 -67.56
N SER A 184 53.79 -5.58 -68.87
CA SER A 184 54.31 -4.35 -69.45
C SER A 184 53.36 -3.17 -69.19
N GLN A 185 53.91 -1.95 -69.30
CA GLN A 185 53.14 -0.71 -69.24
C GLN A 185 51.99 -0.69 -70.27
N LYS A 186 52.15 -1.36 -71.42
CA LYS A 186 51.13 -1.47 -72.47
C LYS A 186 49.99 -2.41 -72.07
N GLU A 187 50.30 -3.58 -71.53
CA GLU A 187 49.28 -4.53 -71.06
C GLU A 187 48.42 -3.92 -69.95
N PHE A 188 49.06 -3.30 -68.93
CA PHE A 188 48.32 -2.57 -67.89
C PHE A 188 47.43 -1.46 -68.47
N THR A 189 47.95 -0.66 -69.40
CA THR A 189 47.18 0.42 -70.05
C THR A 189 45.96 -0.14 -70.77
N ASN A 190 46.12 -1.20 -71.57
CA ASN A 190 45.03 -1.82 -72.31
C ASN A 190 43.98 -2.42 -71.35
N ILE A 191 44.39 -3.17 -70.32
CA ILE A 191 43.46 -3.77 -69.35
C ILE A 191 42.71 -2.69 -68.56
N PHE A 192 43.39 -1.61 -68.12
CA PHE A 192 42.72 -0.49 -67.43
C PHE A 192 41.71 0.22 -68.34
N GLN A 193 42.10 0.57 -69.56
CA GLN A 193 41.22 1.29 -70.50
C GLN A 193 39.98 0.45 -70.87
N TRP A 194 40.15 -0.87 -71.07
CA TRP A 194 39.05 -1.78 -71.38
C TRP A 194 38.09 -1.95 -70.19
N LEU A 195 38.61 -2.23 -68.98
CA LEU A 195 37.79 -2.33 -67.77
C LEU A 195 37.05 -1.02 -67.49
N TYR A 196 37.70 0.13 -67.67
CA TYR A 196 37.05 1.43 -67.49
C TYR A 196 35.95 1.69 -68.52
N ARG A 197 36.12 1.25 -69.78
CA ARG A 197 35.11 1.36 -70.83
C ARG A 197 33.82 0.56 -70.54
N ARG A 198 33.88 -0.48 -69.69
CA ARG A 198 32.68 -1.17 -69.18
C ARG A 198 31.92 -0.39 -68.10
N LEU A 199 32.54 0.62 -67.50
CA LEU A 199 31.93 1.51 -66.52
C LEU A 199 31.43 2.81 -67.17
N ASP A 200 32.21 3.35 -68.10
CA ASP A 200 31.89 4.52 -68.91
C ASP A 200 32.22 4.25 -70.38
N PRO A 201 31.24 3.78 -71.18
CA PRO A 201 31.41 3.53 -72.61
C PRO A 201 31.65 4.81 -73.45
N GLY A 202 31.32 5.98 -72.90
CA GLY A 202 31.47 7.28 -73.55
C GLY A 202 32.87 7.88 -73.42
N TYR A 203 33.62 7.48 -72.38
CA TYR A 203 34.95 8.03 -72.11
C TYR A 203 35.96 7.74 -73.22
N ARG A 204 36.74 8.76 -73.58
CA ARG A 204 37.85 8.66 -74.54
C ARG A 204 39.12 9.17 -73.89
N PHE A 205 40.05 8.27 -73.63
CA PHE A 205 41.40 8.59 -73.15
C PHE A 205 42.14 9.45 -74.20
N GLN A 206 42.77 10.55 -73.78
CA GLN A 206 43.44 11.51 -74.68
C GLN A 206 44.93 11.68 -74.38
N LYS A 207 45.36 11.33 -73.17
CA LYS A 207 46.71 11.56 -72.64
C LYS A 207 47.28 10.27 -72.03
N GLY A 208 48.51 10.35 -71.51
CA GLY A 208 49.14 9.23 -70.82
C GLY A 208 48.40 8.83 -69.55
N VAL A 209 48.39 7.52 -69.25
CA VAL A 209 47.76 6.94 -68.05
C VAL A 209 48.29 7.53 -66.74
N ASP A 210 49.52 8.03 -66.73
CA ASP A 210 50.13 8.78 -65.63
C ASP A 210 49.41 10.12 -65.31
N THR A 211 48.61 10.63 -66.25
CA THR A 211 47.82 11.86 -66.10
C THR A 211 46.33 11.62 -65.96
N GLU A 212 45.75 10.59 -66.60
CA GLU A 212 44.29 10.36 -66.61
C GLU A 212 43.83 9.37 -65.53
N VAL A 213 44.64 8.38 -65.15
CA VAL A 213 44.25 7.42 -64.10
C VAL A 213 44.04 8.10 -62.73
N PRO A 214 44.92 8.99 -62.22
CA PRO A 214 44.72 9.57 -60.88
C PRO A 214 43.43 10.41 -60.73
N PRO A 215 43.01 11.23 -61.73
CA PRO A 215 41.67 11.82 -61.76
C PRO A 215 40.54 10.79 -61.79
N ILE A 216 40.60 9.79 -62.69
CA ILE A 216 39.57 8.74 -62.81
C ILE A 216 39.36 8.01 -61.48
N LEU A 217 40.43 7.62 -60.78
CA LEU A 217 40.33 6.93 -59.49
C LEU A 217 39.72 7.80 -58.39
N LYS A 218 39.88 9.13 -58.45
CA LYS A 218 39.19 10.05 -57.53
C LYS A 218 37.71 10.18 -57.87
N GLN A 219 37.35 10.23 -59.16
CA GLN A 219 35.97 10.33 -59.63
C GLN A 219 35.18 9.05 -59.33
N LEU A 220 35.77 7.88 -59.56
CA LEU A 220 35.24 6.56 -59.13
C LEU A 220 35.27 6.35 -57.60
N ARG A 221 35.76 7.32 -56.81
CA ARG A 221 35.91 7.26 -55.35
C ARG A 221 36.68 6.02 -54.86
N TYR A 222 37.68 5.57 -55.62
CA TYR A 222 38.47 4.38 -55.28
C TYR A 222 39.13 4.53 -53.90
N PRO A 223 38.82 3.66 -52.90
CA PRO A 223 39.21 3.88 -51.50
C PRO A 223 40.72 4.06 -51.25
N TYR A 224 41.55 3.50 -52.14
CA TYR A 224 43.00 3.48 -52.01
C TYR A 224 43.72 4.35 -53.05
N ALA A 225 43.00 5.27 -53.73
CA ALA A 225 43.57 6.19 -54.72
C ALA A 225 44.73 7.04 -54.18
N TRP A 226 44.76 7.27 -52.85
CA TRP A 226 45.83 8.00 -52.15
C TRP A 226 47.18 7.26 -52.12
N GLN A 227 47.20 5.94 -52.32
CA GLN A 227 48.43 5.13 -52.34
C GLN A 227 49.13 5.13 -53.71
N ILE A 228 48.39 5.48 -54.78
CA ILE A 228 48.82 5.40 -56.17
C ILE A 228 49.44 6.73 -56.59
N THR A 229 50.75 6.74 -56.80
CA THR A 229 51.48 7.95 -57.22
C THR A 229 51.73 7.98 -58.73
N LYS A 230 51.90 9.20 -59.26
CA LYS A 230 52.28 9.40 -60.67
C LYS A 230 53.56 8.64 -61.06
N SER A 231 54.54 8.55 -60.15
CA SER A 231 55.78 7.82 -60.40
C SER A 231 55.61 6.30 -60.46
N GLN A 232 54.70 5.72 -59.66
CA GLN A 232 54.36 4.30 -59.75
C GLN A 232 53.64 3.98 -61.08
N LEU A 233 52.76 4.89 -61.54
CA LEU A 233 52.05 4.75 -62.82
C LEU A 233 52.97 4.81 -64.05
N GLY A 234 54.20 5.31 -63.92
CA GLY A 234 55.23 5.21 -64.97
C GLY A 234 56.00 3.89 -65.00
N ALA A 235 55.79 3.01 -64.01
CA ALA A 235 56.52 1.75 -63.84
C ALA A 235 55.61 0.68 -63.15
N VAL A 236 54.46 0.41 -63.75
CA VAL A 236 53.39 -0.42 -63.15
C VAL A 236 53.76 -1.88 -62.93
N GLY A 237 54.66 -2.42 -63.74
CA GLY A 237 55.15 -3.80 -63.66
C GLY A 237 56.26 -4.04 -62.62
N SER A 238 56.62 -3.05 -61.79
CA SER A 238 57.63 -3.23 -60.75
C SER A 238 57.11 -4.16 -59.64
N GLN A 239 57.96 -5.07 -59.15
CA GLN A 239 57.63 -6.07 -58.13
C GLN A 239 57.07 -5.48 -56.82
N THR A 240 57.33 -4.20 -56.54
CA THR A 240 56.82 -3.49 -55.36
C THR A 240 55.50 -2.74 -55.58
N SER A 241 55.17 -2.37 -56.82
CA SER A 241 53.96 -1.61 -57.17
C SER A 241 52.87 -2.48 -57.83
N TRP A 242 53.25 -3.51 -58.59
CA TRP A 242 52.32 -4.39 -59.30
C TRP A 242 51.22 -4.98 -58.40
N PRO A 243 51.48 -5.42 -57.14
CA PRO A 243 50.41 -5.85 -56.24
C PRO A 243 49.28 -4.82 -56.02
N VAL A 244 49.60 -3.53 -56.00
CA VAL A 244 48.63 -2.44 -55.82
C VAL A 244 47.83 -2.24 -57.11
N PHE A 245 48.49 -2.34 -58.27
CA PHE A 245 47.84 -2.21 -59.58
C PHE A 245 46.97 -3.44 -59.93
N LEU A 246 47.39 -4.65 -59.59
CA LEU A 246 46.57 -5.86 -59.69
C LEU A 246 45.32 -5.75 -58.80
N GLY A 247 45.49 -5.27 -57.55
CA GLY A 247 44.36 -4.97 -56.66
C GLY A 247 43.44 -3.87 -57.21
N LEU A 248 43.96 -2.89 -57.94
CA LEU A 248 43.14 -1.88 -58.62
C LEU A 248 42.33 -2.51 -59.78
N LEU A 249 42.97 -3.26 -60.67
CA LEU A 249 42.29 -3.85 -61.83
C LEU A 249 41.23 -4.88 -61.40
N HIS A 250 41.51 -5.68 -60.37
CA HIS A 250 40.54 -6.61 -59.77
C HIS A 250 39.33 -5.87 -59.16
N TRP A 251 39.55 -4.74 -58.48
CA TRP A 251 38.44 -3.91 -57.98
C TRP A 251 37.63 -3.28 -59.13
N LEU A 252 38.29 -2.84 -60.21
CA LEU A 252 37.63 -2.25 -61.38
C LEU A 252 36.80 -3.31 -62.14
N MET A 253 37.29 -4.55 -62.20
CA MET A 253 36.56 -5.73 -62.67
C MET A 253 35.33 -6.02 -61.79
N GLN A 254 35.47 -6.06 -60.46
CA GLN A 254 34.34 -6.26 -59.54
C GLN A 254 33.28 -5.16 -59.68
N LEU A 255 33.69 -3.91 -59.90
CA LEU A 255 32.77 -2.80 -60.13
C LEU A 255 32.01 -2.93 -61.46
N ALA A 256 32.66 -3.43 -62.52
CA ALA A 256 32.00 -3.71 -63.80
C ALA A 256 31.02 -4.89 -63.69
N GLN A 257 31.41 -5.97 -63.02
CA GLN A 257 30.54 -7.12 -62.71
C GLN A 257 29.31 -6.71 -61.88
N MET A 258 29.49 -5.83 -60.88
CA MET A 258 28.39 -5.32 -60.06
C MET A 258 27.39 -4.49 -60.91
N LEU A 259 27.89 -3.64 -61.81
CA LEU A 259 27.04 -2.83 -62.69
C LEU A 259 26.25 -3.71 -63.69
N GLU A 260 26.90 -4.73 -64.25
CA GLU A 260 26.31 -5.72 -65.15
C GLU A 260 25.27 -6.62 -64.46
N ASN A 261 25.52 -7.02 -63.21
CA ASN A 261 24.55 -7.73 -62.38
C ASN A 261 23.34 -6.86 -62.03
N PHE A 262 23.54 -5.55 -61.80
CA PHE A 262 22.45 -4.61 -61.53
C PHE A 262 21.56 -4.39 -62.77
N THR A 263 22.14 -4.19 -63.95
CA THR A 263 21.35 -4.08 -65.19
C THR A 263 20.63 -5.39 -65.52
N ARG A 264 21.23 -6.55 -65.23
CA ARG A 264 20.60 -7.88 -65.39
C ARG A 264 19.50 -8.20 -64.37
N GLY A 265 19.51 -7.57 -63.19
CA GLY A 265 18.56 -7.86 -62.10
C GLY A 265 18.96 -9.00 -61.17
N ALA A 266 20.24 -9.35 -61.11
CA ALA A 266 20.76 -10.40 -60.21
C ALA A 266 20.78 -9.98 -58.71
N TYR A 267 20.16 -8.85 -58.36
CA TYR A 267 20.00 -8.35 -57.00
C TYR A 267 18.53 -8.07 -56.65
N ASP A 268 17.59 -8.24 -57.57
CA ASP A 268 16.19 -7.82 -57.39
C ASP A 268 15.51 -8.60 -56.26
N ASP A 269 15.75 -9.93 -56.17
CA ASP A 269 15.25 -10.76 -55.06
C ASP A 269 15.78 -10.28 -53.70
N ALA A 270 17.05 -9.84 -53.63
CA ALA A 270 17.67 -9.32 -52.41
C ALA A 270 17.17 -7.91 -52.04
N CYS A 271 16.69 -7.13 -53.02
CA CYS A 271 15.95 -5.89 -52.76
C CYS A 271 14.57 -6.20 -52.18
N ALA A 272 13.86 -7.20 -52.71
CA ALA A 272 12.57 -7.64 -52.20
C ALA A 272 12.66 -8.19 -50.76
N GLU A 273 13.67 -9.02 -50.45
CA GLU A 273 13.98 -9.45 -49.06
C GLU A 273 14.27 -8.26 -48.13
N ALA A 274 14.84 -7.17 -48.63
CA ALA A 274 15.08 -5.94 -47.89
C ALA A 274 13.84 -5.02 -47.80
N GLY A 275 12.67 -5.44 -48.31
CA GLY A 275 11.43 -4.68 -48.29
C GLY A 275 11.32 -3.60 -49.39
N VAL A 276 12.09 -3.73 -50.48
CA VAL A 276 12.08 -2.83 -51.63
C VAL A 276 11.84 -3.64 -52.90
N ASP A 277 10.57 -3.78 -53.30
CA ASP A 277 10.24 -4.34 -54.60
C ASP A 277 10.71 -3.38 -55.72
N VAL A 278 11.48 -3.92 -56.66
CA VAL A 278 11.99 -3.22 -57.86
C VAL A 278 11.48 -3.87 -59.16
N SER A 279 10.63 -4.90 -59.06
CA SER A 279 10.19 -5.69 -60.21
C SER A 279 9.23 -4.91 -61.11
N GLY A 280 8.24 -4.22 -60.53
CA GLY A 280 7.35 -3.29 -61.23
C GLY A 280 8.12 -2.13 -61.86
N ASP A 281 8.99 -1.47 -61.08
CA ASP A 281 9.87 -0.41 -61.57
C ASP A 281 10.71 -0.85 -62.78
N ARG A 282 11.33 -2.04 -62.73
CA ARG A 282 12.12 -2.59 -63.85
C ARG A 282 11.28 -2.81 -65.11
N ILE A 283 10.01 -3.22 -64.96
CA ILE A 283 9.09 -3.34 -66.09
C ILE A 283 8.76 -1.97 -66.69
N VAL A 284 8.39 -1.00 -65.85
CA VAL A 284 8.05 0.37 -66.27
C VAL A 284 9.24 1.09 -66.89
N PHE A 285 10.44 1.00 -66.32
CA PHE A 285 11.64 1.57 -66.93
C PHE A 285 12.00 0.90 -68.26
N ARG A 286 11.84 -0.43 -68.40
CA ARG A 286 12.07 -1.10 -69.69
C ARG A 286 11.08 -0.63 -70.75
N PHE A 287 9.80 -0.47 -70.39
CA PHE A 287 8.79 0.14 -71.25
C PHE A 287 9.21 1.56 -71.66
N LEU A 288 9.44 2.46 -70.69
CA LEU A 288 9.77 3.86 -70.95
C LEU A 288 11.03 4.03 -71.80
N PHE A 289 12.11 3.30 -71.53
CA PHE A 289 13.34 3.41 -72.33
C PHE A 289 13.23 2.79 -73.73
N GLY A 290 12.43 1.73 -73.91
CA GLY A 290 12.16 1.14 -75.22
C GLY A 290 11.27 2.06 -76.06
N ALA A 291 10.09 2.37 -75.53
CA ALA A 291 9.10 3.26 -76.14
C ALA A 291 9.68 4.63 -76.51
N TYR A 292 10.45 5.27 -75.61
CA TYR A 292 11.07 6.56 -75.88
C TYR A 292 12.24 6.46 -76.88
N GLY A 293 12.95 5.33 -76.92
CA GLY A 293 14.01 5.08 -77.90
C GLY A 293 13.46 4.96 -79.32
N ASP A 294 12.38 4.22 -79.48
CA ASP A 294 11.72 4.03 -80.78
C ASP A 294 10.94 5.30 -81.19
N TRP A 295 10.28 5.99 -80.26
CA TRP A 295 9.66 7.31 -80.48
C TRP A 295 10.67 8.36 -80.96
N LEU A 296 11.90 8.37 -80.43
CA LEU A 296 12.99 9.22 -80.93
C LEU A 296 13.54 8.80 -82.31
N SER A 297 13.12 7.64 -82.84
CA SER A 297 13.52 7.15 -84.17
C SER A 297 12.48 7.42 -85.26
N VAL A 298 11.20 7.60 -84.88
CA VAL A 298 10.13 8.11 -85.75
C VAL A 298 10.47 9.56 -86.12
N GLY A 299 10.50 9.87 -87.42
CA GLY A 299 10.87 11.20 -87.89
C GLY A 299 9.78 12.24 -87.64
N ASN A 300 10.16 13.50 -87.39
CA ASN A 300 9.24 14.65 -87.26
C ASN A 300 8.37 14.94 -88.52
N GLU A 301 8.49 14.14 -89.58
CA GLU A 301 7.71 14.23 -90.82
C GLU A 301 6.71 13.07 -90.97
N GLU A 302 6.68 12.11 -90.03
CA GLU A 302 5.70 11.02 -90.00
C GLU A 302 4.43 11.41 -89.24
N GLU A 303 3.29 10.86 -89.65
CA GLU A 303 1.98 11.14 -89.06
C GLU A 303 1.85 10.52 -87.66
N GLU A 304 1.03 11.13 -86.80
CA GLU A 304 0.87 10.76 -85.37
C GLU A 304 0.49 9.29 -85.16
N GLU A 305 -0.24 8.70 -86.13
CA GLU A 305 -0.60 7.27 -86.19
C GLU A 305 0.63 6.34 -86.31
N SER A 306 1.74 6.78 -86.90
CA SER A 306 3.02 6.04 -86.94
C SER A 306 3.66 5.94 -85.54
N ALA A 307 3.61 7.04 -84.78
CA ALA A 307 4.16 7.09 -83.43
C ALA A 307 3.37 6.19 -82.46
N ASP A 308 2.04 6.23 -82.49
CA ASP A 308 1.20 5.33 -81.68
C ASP A 308 1.40 3.85 -82.07
N ALA A 309 1.49 3.54 -83.37
CA ALA A 309 1.78 2.19 -83.84
C ALA A 309 3.13 1.64 -83.34
N ALA A 310 4.15 2.50 -83.18
CA ALA A 310 5.44 2.13 -82.59
C ALA A 310 5.36 1.85 -81.08
N LEU A 311 4.38 2.42 -80.35
CA LEU A 311 4.20 2.22 -78.91
C LEU A 311 3.50 0.90 -78.56
N VAL A 312 2.57 0.42 -79.39
CA VAL A 312 1.79 -0.82 -79.18
C VAL A 312 2.64 -2.02 -78.70
N PRO A 313 3.72 -2.45 -79.39
CA PRO A 313 4.49 -3.63 -78.97
C PRO A 313 5.17 -3.46 -77.60
N HIS A 314 5.49 -2.22 -77.19
CA HIS A 314 6.03 -1.96 -75.86
C HIS A 314 4.94 -2.07 -74.78
N VAL A 315 3.72 -1.61 -75.07
CA VAL A 315 2.56 -1.74 -74.17
C VAL A 315 2.20 -3.21 -73.98
N GLU A 316 2.15 -4.01 -75.05
CA GLU A 316 1.90 -5.45 -74.99
C GLU A 316 2.99 -6.18 -74.17
N ALA A 317 4.27 -5.92 -74.46
CA ALA A 317 5.40 -6.50 -73.73
C ALA A 317 5.52 -6.02 -72.26
N MET A 318 4.85 -4.91 -71.91
CA MET A 318 4.67 -4.46 -70.52
C MET A 318 3.53 -5.21 -69.84
N ALA A 319 2.37 -5.33 -70.49
CA ALA A 319 1.21 -6.06 -69.98
C ALA A 319 1.54 -7.54 -69.70
N GLU A 320 2.13 -8.25 -70.65
CA GLU A 320 2.59 -9.64 -70.45
C GLU A 320 3.57 -9.79 -69.27
N ALA A 321 4.38 -8.76 -68.99
CA ALA A 321 5.36 -8.80 -67.91
C ALA A 321 4.70 -8.64 -66.54
N PHE A 322 3.71 -7.75 -66.43
CA PHE A 322 2.88 -7.64 -65.22
C PHE A 322 2.01 -8.89 -65.01
N GLU A 323 1.39 -9.45 -66.06
CA GLU A 323 0.63 -10.70 -65.95
C GLU A 323 1.47 -11.87 -65.43
N ARG A 324 2.72 -12.00 -65.87
CA ARG A 324 3.66 -13.05 -65.39
C ARG A 324 4.05 -12.91 -63.92
N ILE A 325 4.05 -11.69 -63.36
CA ILE A 325 4.25 -11.48 -61.91
C ILE A 325 2.94 -11.74 -61.16
N ASN A 326 1.85 -11.13 -61.61
CA ASN A 326 0.52 -11.26 -61.02
C ASN A 326 0.02 -12.70 -60.99
N ALA A 327 0.41 -13.55 -61.96
CA ALA A 327 0.06 -14.97 -61.97
C ALA A 327 0.57 -15.72 -60.72
N LYS A 328 1.79 -15.42 -60.24
CA LYS A 328 2.32 -16.01 -59.00
C LYS A 328 1.48 -15.59 -57.80
N HIS A 329 1.21 -14.30 -57.65
CA HIS A 329 0.40 -13.76 -56.56
C HIS A 329 -1.05 -14.29 -56.60
N ALA A 330 -1.59 -14.57 -57.79
CA ALA A 330 -2.89 -15.21 -57.97
C ALA A 330 -2.90 -16.72 -57.67
N GLU A 331 -1.75 -17.39 -57.65
CA GLU A 331 -1.60 -18.77 -57.12
C GLU A 331 -1.41 -18.75 -55.60
N GLU A 332 -0.55 -17.87 -55.07
CA GLU A 332 -0.34 -17.64 -53.64
C GLU A 332 -1.66 -17.28 -52.92
N LEU A 333 -2.44 -16.36 -53.49
CA LEU A 333 -3.74 -15.94 -52.94
C LEU A 333 -4.73 -17.10 -52.83
N LYS A 334 -4.83 -17.97 -53.85
CA LYS A 334 -5.70 -19.16 -53.81
C LYS A 334 -5.27 -20.16 -52.74
N MET A 335 -3.96 -20.31 -52.52
CA MET A 335 -3.44 -21.17 -51.45
C MET A 335 -3.85 -20.63 -50.07
N TYR A 336 -3.71 -19.32 -49.85
CA TYR A 336 -4.15 -18.69 -48.60
C TYR A 336 -5.68 -18.71 -48.42
N GLU A 337 -6.48 -18.56 -49.49
CA GLU A 337 -7.94 -18.71 -49.42
C GLU A 337 -8.35 -20.12 -48.98
N ALA A 338 -7.72 -21.17 -49.53
CA ALA A 338 -7.97 -22.56 -49.18
C ALA A 338 -7.54 -22.89 -47.74
N GLU A 339 -6.38 -22.40 -47.29
CA GLU A 339 -5.93 -22.52 -45.90
C GLU A 339 -6.89 -21.80 -44.93
N ASN A 340 -7.32 -20.58 -45.28
CA ASN A 340 -8.25 -19.79 -44.48
C ASN A 340 -9.63 -20.47 -44.35
N GLN A 341 -10.11 -21.14 -45.40
CA GLN A 341 -11.31 -21.98 -45.34
C GLN A 341 -11.10 -23.18 -44.40
N SER A 342 -10.02 -23.94 -44.56
CA SER A 342 -9.77 -25.12 -43.71
C SER A 342 -9.61 -24.75 -42.22
N LEU A 343 -9.00 -23.61 -41.91
CA LEU A 343 -8.90 -23.10 -40.54
C LEU A 343 -10.26 -22.69 -39.97
N LYS A 344 -11.16 -22.11 -40.77
CA LYS A 344 -12.55 -21.82 -40.35
C LYS A 344 -13.34 -23.10 -40.07
N GLU A 345 -13.22 -24.11 -40.92
CA GLU A 345 -13.87 -25.41 -40.73
C GLU A 345 -13.38 -26.12 -39.45
N GLN A 346 -12.06 -26.04 -39.15
CA GLN A 346 -11.49 -26.53 -37.90
C GLN A 346 -12.00 -25.77 -36.66
N VAL A 347 -12.15 -24.45 -36.75
CA VAL A 347 -12.74 -23.65 -35.66
C VAL A 347 -14.21 -24.04 -35.44
N GLU A 348 -15.01 -24.20 -36.49
CA GLU A 348 -16.42 -24.60 -36.37
C GLU A 348 -16.57 -26.04 -35.81
N GLU A 349 -15.65 -26.95 -36.12
CA GLU A 349 -15.61 -28.28 -35.49
C GLU A 349 -15.24 -28.19 -34.00
N LEU A 350 -14.24 -27.38 -33.63
CA LEU A 350 -13.84 -27.18 -32.24
C LEU A 350 -14.95 -26.49 -31.41
N GLU A 351 -15.67 -25.53 -31.97
CA GLU A 351 -16.83 -24.90 -31.32
C GLU A 351 -17.97 -25.89 -31.06
N LYS A 352 -18.19 -26.86 -31.96
CA LYS A 352 -19.17 -27.95 -31.78
C LYS A 352 -18.70 -29.02 -30.81
N ALA A 353 -17.40 -29.30 -30.77
CA ALA A 353 -16.78 -30.31 -29.90
C ALA A 353 -16.59 -29.80 -28.46
N MET A 354 -16.49 -28.47 -28.27
CA MET A 354 -16.38 -27.84 -26.96
C MET A 354 -17.67 -28.08 -26.15
N PRO A 355 -17.59 -28.66 -24.94
CA PRO A 355 -18.75 -28.80 -24.09
C PRO A 355 -19.26 -27.41 -23.68
N ASP A 356 -20.56 -27.19 -23.88
CA ASP A 356 -21.33 -26.00 -23.48
C ASP A 356 -20.75 -25.33 -22.21
N ILE A 357 -20.12 -24.17 -22.40
CA ILE A 357 -19.37 -23.45 -21.37
C ILE A 357 -20.26 -23.17 -20.15
N ALA A 358 -21.55 -22.89 -20.36
CA ALA A 358 -22.47 -22.64 -19.25
C ALA A 358 -22.64 -23.89 -18.36
N LYS A 359 -22.51 -25.12 -18.88
CA LYS A 359 -22.48 -26.33 -18.06
C LYS A 359 -21.18 -26.44 -17.26
N LEU A 360 -20.04 -26.08 -17.86
CA LEU A 360 -18.74 -26.11 -17.19
C LEU A 360 -18.67 -25.07 -16.07
N ASP A 361 -19.15 -23.84 -16.29
CA ASP A 361 -19.28 -22.78 -15.28
C ASP A 361 -20.19 -23.21 -14.12
N ASN A 362 -21.32 -23.85 -14.41
CA ASN A 362 -22.21 -24.39 -13.37
C ASN A 362 -21.51 -25.48 -12.54
N VAL A 363 -20.74 -26.38 -13.16
CA VAL A 363 -19.96 -27.39 -12.44
C VAL A 363 -18.84 -26.75 -11.62
N PHE A 364 -18.11 -25.78 -12.18
CA PHE A 364 -17.06 -25.04 -11.48
C PHE A 364 -17.61 -24.35 -10.23
N LYS A 365 -18.73 -23.63 -10.36
CA LYS A 365 -19.40 -22.95 -9.24
C LYS A 365 -19.88 -23.92 -8.15
N ILE A 366 -20.40 -25.09 -8.53
CA ILE A 366 -20.77 -26.15 -7.56
C ILE A 366 -19.53 -26.63 -6.79
N LEU A 367 -18.40 -26.80 -7.48
CA LEU A 367 -17.14 -27.21 -6.85
C LEU A 367 -16.53 -26.11 -5.96
N GLU A 368 -16.66 -24.82 -6.31
CA GLU A 368 -16.30 -23.70 -5.43
C GLU A 368 -17.16 -23.68 -4.14
N ASP A 369 -18.49 -23.76 -4.30
CA ASP A 369 -19.42 -23.80 -3.18
C ASP A 369 -19.17 -25.00 -2.26
N ASP A 370 -18.89 -26.19 -2.81
CA ASP A 370 -18.54 -27.38 -2.03
C ASP A 370 -17.16 -27.28 -1.37
N THR A 371 -16.14 -26.75 -2.07
CA THR A 371 -14.81 -26.48 -1.49
C THR A 371 -14.94 -25.62 -0.25
N LYS A 372 -15.70 -24.52 -0.34
CA LYS A 372 -15.96 -23.62 0.79
C LYS A 372 -16.69 -24.31 1.95
N LYS A 373 -17.71 -25.14 1.67
CA LYS A 373 -18.39 -25.95 2.70
C LYS A 373 -17.42 -26.89 3.41
N PHE A 374 -16.45 -27.49 2.70
CA PHE A 374 -15.42 -28.33 3.30
C PHE A 374 -14.39 -27.52 4.10
N GLU A 375 -14.04 -26.30 3.71
CA GLU A 375 -13.19 -25.40 4.52
C GLU A 375 -13.89 -24.94 5.81
N ASP A 376 -15.15 -24.52 5.73
CA ASP A 376 -15.99 -24.16 6.89
C ASP A 376 -16.18 -25.37 7.83
N TYR A 377 -16.32 -26.58 7.28
CA TYR A 377 -16.36 -27.82 8.07
C TYR A 377 -15.01 -28.12 8.73
N ASN A 378 -13.90 -28.04 7.98
CA ASN A 378 -12.56 -28.35 8.48
C ASN A 378 -12.10 -27.36 9.57
N THR A 379 -12.42 -26.07 9.45
CA THR A 379 -12.14 -25.07 10.49
C THR A 379 -12.96 -25.31 11.76
N ASN A 380 -14.25 -25.64 11.62
CA ASN A 380 -15.14 -26.03 12.72
C ASN A 380 -14.65 -27.33 13.44
N VAL A 381 -14.16 -28.31 12.68
CA VAL A 381 -13.56 -29.54 13.25
C VAL A 381 -12.24 -29.24 13.98
N LYS A 382 -11.34 -28.43 13.41
CA LYS A 382 -10.10 -27.99 14.09
C LYS A 382 -10.40 -27.27 15.40
N ALA A 383 -11.28 -26.26 15.39
CA ALA A 383 -11.67 -25.53 16.59
C ALA A 383 -12.32 -26.43 17.68
N LYS A 384 -12.95 -27.56 17.30
CA LYS A 384 -13.39 -28.59 18.24
C LYS A 384 -12.23 -29.41 18.80
N ILE A 385 -11.27 -29.83 17.97
CA ILE A 385 -10.06 -30.53 18.41
C ILE A 385 -9.31 -29.66 19.43
N ASP A 386 -8.98 -28.42 19.09
CA ASP A 386 -8.27 -27.47 19.97
C ASP A 386 -8.98 -27.31 21.33
N LYS A 387 -10.32 -27.24 21.31
CA LYS A 387 -11.17 -27.16 22.51
C LYS A 387 -11.14 -28.44 23.36
N TYR A 388 -11.11 -29.62 22.74
CA TYR A 388 -11.01 -30.89 23.46
C TYR A 388 -9.59 -31.15 23.97
N GLU A 389 -8.56 -30.83 23.21
CA GLU A 389 -7.16 -30.93 23.64
C GLU A 389 -6.86 -29.99 24.82
N SER A 390 -7.29 -28.73 24.76
CA SER A 390 -7.16 -27.80 25.89
C SER A 390 -7.96 -28.22 27.12
N ARG A 391 -9.15 -28.83 26.99
CA ARG A 391 -9.85 -29.42 28.16
C ARG A 391 -9.16 -30.69 28.66
N MET A 392 -8.54 -31.50 27.79
CA MET A 392 -7.72 -32.66 28.19
C MET A 392 -6.45 -32.24 28.94
N GLU A 393 -5.78 -31.16 28.52
CA GLU A 393 -4.68 -30.52 29.27
C GLU A 393 -5.12 -30.11 30.69
N ILE A 394 -6.25 -29.41 30.81
CA ILE A 394 -6.78 -28.99 32.11
C ILE A 394 -7.11 -30.21 32.97
N LEU A 395 -7.85 -31.19 32.43
CA LEU A 395 -8.20 -32.43 33.15
C LEU A 395 -6.96 -33.24 33.58
N ARG A 396 -5.89 -33.28 32.78
CA ARG A 396 -4.63 -33.94 33.15
C ARG A 396 -3.95 -33.24 34.33
N LYS A 397 -3.93 -31.91 34.35
CA LYS A 397 -3.38 -31.10 35.46
C LYS A 397 -4.24 -31.25 36.72
N GLU A 398 -5.56 -31.23 36.56
CA GLU A 398 -6.57 -31.45 37.61
C GLU A 398 -6.37 -32.83 38.28
N ILE A 399 -6.26 -33.91 37.48
CA ILE A 399 -5.92 -35.27 37.95
C ILE A 399 -4.54 -35.32 38.65
N GLN A 400 -3.52 -34.65 38.09
CA GLN A 400 -2.17 -34.64 38.67
C GLN A 400 -2.15 -33.97 40.06
N THR A 401 -2.86 -32.86 40.23
CA THR A 401 -3.00 -32.18 41.53
C THR A 401 -3.72 -33.08 42.54
N THR A 402 -4.88 -33.63 42.20
CA THR A 402 -5.65 -34.49 43.12
C THR A 402 -4.91 -35.79 43.46
N ALA A 403 -4.08 -36.33 42.55
CA ALA A 403 -3.23 -37.48 42.86
C ALA A 403 -2.10 -37.12 43.87
N ALA A 404 -1.54 -35.91 43.80
CA ALA A 404 -0.55 -35.44 44.77
C ALA A 404 -1.18 -35.11 46.13
N GLU A 405 -2.37 -34.53 46.15
CA GLU A 405 -3.17 -34.29 47.37
C GLU A 405 -3.54 -35.62 48.05
N LEU A 406 -3.96 -36.63 47.29
CA LEU A 406 -4.25 -37.97 47.80
C LEU A 406 -2.99 -38.61 48.41
N ALA A 407 -1.86 -38.58 47.71
CA ALA A 407 -0.61 -39.15 48.22
C ALA A 407 -0.18 -38.50 49.55
N ALA A 408 -0.23 -37.17 49.66
CA ALA A 408 0.09 -36.46 50.90
C ALA A 408 -0.86 -36.81 52.06
N ALA A 409 -2.15 -37.05 51.77
CA ALA A 409 -3.13 -37.48 52.77
C ALA A 409 -2.97 -38.97 53.16
N GLU A 410 -2.52 -39.82 52.22
CA GLU A 410 -2.18 -41.22 52.52
C GLU A 410 -0.90 -41.33 53.36
N ASP A 411 0.10 -40.49 53.10
CA ASP A 411 1.31 -40.33 53.91
C ASP A 411 0.96 -39.83 55.32
N GLU A 412 0.19 -38.74 55.48
CA GLU A 412 -0.23 -38.25 56.81
C GLU A 412 -1.03 -39.31 57.58
N ARG A 413 -1.90 -40.07 56.89
CA ARG A 413 -2.65 -41.19 57.48
C ARG A 413 -1.72 -42.34 57.93
N HIS A 414 -0.68 -42.65 57.16
CA HIS A 414 0.35 -43.62 57.57
C HIS A 414 1.09 -43.11 58.82
N ASP A 415 1.56 -41.87 58.77
CA ASP A 415 2.27 -41.18 59.84
C ASP A 415 1.47 -41.17 61.16
N LEU A 416 0.15 -41.02 61.09
CA LEU A 416 -0.75 -41.07 62.25
C LEU A 416 -1.04 -42.51 62.73
N GLN A 417 -1.13 -43.47 61.80
CA GLN A 417 -1.34 -44.89 62.12
C GLN A 417 -0.11 -45.46 62.83
N GLU A 418 1.10 -45.20 62.32
CA GLU A 418 2.36 -45.64 62.93
C GLU A 418 2.50 -45.10 64.36
N LYS A 419 2.20 -43.81 64.58
CA LYS A 419 2.18 -43.21 65.93
C LYS A 419 1.14 -43.82 66.87
N VAL A 420 0.06 -44.44 66.37
CA VAL A 420 -0.94 -45.16 67.19
C VAL A 420 -0.49 -46.59 67.47
N ASP A 421 0.11 -47.26 66.48
CA ASP A 421 0.62 -48.62 66.63
C ASP A 421 1.86 -48.68 67.55
N GLU A 422 2.72 -47.65 67.53
CA GLU A 422 3.79 -47.43 68.53
C GLU A 422 3.25 -47.36 69.97
N GLN A 423 2.04 -46.83 70.17
CA GLN A 423 1.41 -46.74 71.49
C GLN A 423 0.80 -48.07 71.95
N GLY A 424 0.70 -49.08 71.08
CA GLY A 424 0.27 -50.44 71.42
C GLY A 424 -1.16 -50.56 71.94
N LEU A 425 -2.03 -49.60 71.61
CA LEU A 425 -3.37 -49.49 72.19
C LEU A 425 -4.38 -50.40 71.46
N SER A 426 -4.97 -51.35 72.19
CA SER A 426 -6.09 -52.15 71.68
C SER A 426 -7.30 -51.27 71.40
N LEU A 427 -8.09 -51.62 70.38
CA LEU A 427 -9.39 -50.98 70.12
C LEU A 427 -10.32 -51.02 71.36
N GLN A 428 -10.20 -52.08 72.18
CA GLN A 428 -10.94 -52.21 73.44
C GLN A 428 -10.40 -51.29 74.55
N ASP A 429 -9.10 -51.01 74.57
CA ASP A 429 -8.50 -50.08 75.53
C ASP A 429 -8.81 -48.62 75.15
N ILE A 430 -8.84 -48.29 73.86
CA ILE A 430 -9.32 -46.99 73.37
C ILE A 430 -10.79 -46.78 73.75
N ASP A 431 -11.64 -47.77 73.49
CA ASP A 431 -13.07 -47.68 73.77
C ASP A 431 -13.37 -47.68 75.29
N ARG A 432 -12.53 -48.34 76.10
CA ARG A 432 -12.54 -48.24 77.56
C ARG A 432 -12.06 -46.87 78.04
N MET A 433 -10.93 -46.37 77.54
CA MET A 433 -10.42 -45.04 77.87
C MET A 433 -11.42 -43.95 77.53
N ASN A 434 -12.14 -44.07 76.42
CA ASN A 434 -13.21 -43.14 76.06
C ASN A 434 -14.37 -43.18 77.06
N LYS A 435 -14.81 -44.36 77.51
CA LYS A 435 -15.89 -44.50 78.52
C LYS A 435 -15.46 -44.05 79.91
N ASP A 436 -14.25 -44.40 80.35
CA ASP A 436 -13.70 -43.93 81.62
C ASP A 436 -13.45 -42.40 81.56
N ARG A 437 -13.02 -41.85 80.41
CA ARG A 437 -12.90 -40.40 80.17
C ARG A 437 -14.24 -39.68 80.17
N GLU A 438 -15.26 -40.19 79.49
CA GLU A 438 -16.61 -39.60 79.49
C GLU A 438 -17.21 -39.60 80.91
N ARG A 439 -16.98 -40.67 81.68
CA ARG A 439 -17.38 -40.78 83.09
C ARG A 439 -16.62 -39.80 83.98
N LEU A 440 -15.30 -39.65 83.79
CA LEU A 440 -14.49 -38.68 84.54
C LEU A 440 -14.86 -37.24 84.18
N ILE A 441 -15.16 -36.94 82.91
CA ILE A 441 -15.66 -35.62 82.46
C ILE A 441 -16.98 -35.32 83.15
N LYS A 442 -17.99 -36.20 83.07
CA LYS A 442 -19.28 -35.99 83.76
C LYS A 442 -19.11 -35.79 85.28
N SER A 443 -18.31 -36.62 85.93
CA SER A 443 -18.03 -36.48 87.37
C SER A 443 -17.19 -35.24 87.72
N HIS A 444 -16.39 -34.72 86.79
CA HIS A 444 -15.65 -33.47 86.95
C HIS A 444 -16.60 -32.28 86.78
N ASP A 445 -17.49 -32.33 85.79
CA ASP A 445 -18.38 -31.23 85.45
C ASP A 445 -19.50 -31.08 86.49
N ASP A 446 -20.04 -32.18 87.04
CA ASP A 446 -20.92 -32.17 88.22
C ASP A 446 -20.23 -31.55 89.46
N ALA A 447 -18.94 -31.90 89.66
CA ALA A 447 -18.14 -31.38 90.76
C ALA A 447 -17.75 -29.90 90.58
N SER A 448 -17.48 -29.46 89.34
CA SER A 448 -17.25 -28.05 89.03
C SER A 448 -18.54 -27.27 89.18
N ALA A 449 -19.66 -27.72 88.62
CA ALA A 449 -20.95 -27.05 88.71
C ALA A 449 -21.40 -26.83 90.16
N THR A 450 -21.24 -27.83 91.03
CA THR A 450 -21.56 -27.69 92.47
C THR A 450 -20.58 -26.76 93.20
N LEU A 451 -19.30 -26.81 92.89
CA LEU A 451 -18.26 -25.95 93.46
C LEU A 451 -18.37 -24.49 92.97
N ASP A 452 -18.74 -24.28 91.71
CA ASP A 452 -18.93 -22.97 91.09
C ASP A 452 -20.26 -22.36 91.52
N GLU A 453 -21.33 -23.14 91.75
CA GLU A 453 -22.56 -22.64 92.36
C GLU A 453 -22.32 -22.22 93.83
N VAL A 454 -21.55 -22.97 94.62
CA VAL A 454 -21.16 -22.54 95.98
C VAL A 454 -20.27 -21.30 95.94
N ARG A 455 -19.26 -21.24 95.05
CA ARG A 455 -18.42 -20.05 94.86
C ARG A 455 -19.24 -18.84 94.42
N LYS A 456 -20.18 -19.02 93.52
CA LYS A 456 -21.12 -17.98 93.04
C LYS A 456 -22.01 -17.47 94.17
N ASN A 457 -22.46 -18.32 95.07
CA ASN A 457 -23.23 -17.90 96.25
C ASN A 457 -22.35 -17.19 97.31
N VAL A 458 -21.11 -17.62 97.51
CA VAL A 458 -20.13 -16.92 98.36
C VAL A 458 -19.75 -15.56 97.76
N LEU A 459 -19.32 -15.53 96.50
CA LEU A 459 -19.03 -14.29 95.76
C LEU A 459 -20.25 -13.38 95.70
N ALA A 460 -21.47 -13.88 95.49
CA ALA A 460 -22.67 -13.04 95.53
C ALA A 460 -22.85 -12.36 96.89
N LYS A 461 -22.56 -13.05 98.00
CA LYS A 461 -22.64 -12.46 99.35
C LYS A 461 -21.47 -11.55 99.69
N GLU A 462 -20.26 -11.89 99.27
CA GLU A 462 -19.07 -11.04 99.42
C GLU A 462 -19.22 -9.77 98.59
N ILE A 463 -19.63 -9.87 97.32
CA ILE A 463 -19.99 -8.75 96.45
C ILE A 463 -21.17 -7.96 97.04
N GLU A 464 -22.22 -8.58 97.59
CA GLU A 464 -23.30 -7.85 98.25
C GLU A 464 -22.78 -7.06 99.47
N THR A 465 -21.91 -7.63 100.31
CA THR A 465 -21.31 -6.91 101.44
C THR A 465 -20.33 -5.82 101.01
N ALA A 466 -19.51 -6.07 99.99
CA ALA A 466 -18.58 -5.11 99.42
C ALA A 466 -19.33 -3.96 98.73
N GLN A 467 -20.38 -4.24 97.97
CA GLN A 467 -21.29 -3.25 97.42
C GLN A 467 -22.01 -2.46 98.51
N LYS A 468 -22.40 -3.06 99.65
CA LYS A 468 -23.03 -2.32 100.75
C LYS A 468 -22.02 -1.46 101.53
N LEU A 469 -20.75 -1.85 101.55
CA LEU A 469 -19.64 -1.05 102.10
C LEU A 469 -19.25 0.08 101.13
N GLU A 470 -19.18 -0.18 99.83
CA GLU A 470 -18.96 0.82 98.77
C GLU A 470 -20.16 1.75 98.61
N ASP A 471 -21.40 1.28 98.80
CA ASP A 471 -22.59 2.14 98.93
C ASP A 471 -22.40 3.10 100.10
N LEU A 472 -21.96 2.61 101.27
CA LEU A 472 -21.75 3.43 102.46
C LEU A 472 -20.60 4.43 102.28
N GLU A 473 -19.44 3.97 101.80
CA GLU A 473 -18.30 4.83 101.46
C GLU A 473 -18.63 5.84 100.39
N THR A 474 -19.31 5.44 99.31
CA THR A 474 -19.68 6.39 98.26
C THR A 474 -20.79 7.32 98.72
N VAL A 475 -21.73 6.92 99.58
CA VAL A 475 -22.69 7.85 100.21
C VAL A 475 -21.96 8.89 101.06
N ILE A 476 -20.93 8.50 101.81
CA ILE A 476 -20.12 9.42 102.62
C ILE A 476 -19.23 10.31 101.75
N LYS A 477 -18.54 9.76 100.74
CA LYS A 477 -17.77 10.52 99.75
C LYS A 477 -18.66 11.49 98.97
N LYS A 478 -19.86 11.07 98.53
CA LYS A 478 -20.89 11.91 97.89
C LYS A 478 -21.38 13.01 98.83
N TYR A 479 -21.64 12.68 100.11
CA TYR A 479 -22.06 13.64 101.11
C TYR A 479 -20.96 14.70 101.37
N ASN A 480 -19.71 14.28 101.58
CA ASN A 480 -18.59 15.20 101.79
C ASN A 480 -18.32 16.03 100.52
N SER A 481 -18.35 15.43 99.32
CA SER A 481 -18.16 16.15 98.05
C SER A 481 -19.29 17.13 97.75
N LEU A 482 -20.54 16.79 98.09
CA LEU A 482 -21.65 17.74 98.07
C LEU A 482 -21.45 18.84 99.11
N GLY A 483 -20.89 18.53 100.28
CA GLY A 483 -20.44 19.52 101.27
C GLY A 483 -19.43 20.51 100.69
N TYR A 484 -18.39 20.05 100.01
CA TYR A 484 -17.42 20.91 99.32
C TYR A 484 -18.06 21.71 98.16
N GLN A 485 -18.85 21.07 97.29
CA GLN A 485 -19.49 21.72 96.12
C GLN A 485 -20.56 22.75 96.52
N LEU A 486 -21.26 22.54 97.64
CA LEU A 486 -22.22 23.49 98.21
C LEU A 486 -21.55 24.55 99.11
N SER A 487 -20.21 24.60 99.16
CA SER A 487 -19.43 25.51 100.02
C SER A 487 -19.81 25.42 101.50
N LEU A 488 -20.03 24.19 101.99
CA LEU A 488 -20.38 23.84 103.37
C LEU A 488 -19.23 23.16 104.15
N ILE A 489 -18.18 22.72 103.45
CA ILE A 489 -16.94 22.14 103.99
C ILE A 489 -15.76 22.77 103.21
N PRO A 490 -14.62 23.13 103.83
CA PRO A 490 -14.33 23.12 105.28
C PRO A 490 -15.23 24.06 106.09
N SER A 491 -15.12 24.05 107.41
CA SER A 491 -15.83 24.96 108.34
C SER A 491 -15.75 26.46 108.00
N ASN A 492 -14.76 26.89 107.21
CA ASN A 492 -14.57 28.27 106.73
C ASN A 492 -15.25 28.57 105.36
N ALA A 493 -16.00 27.64 104.78
CA ALA A 493 -16.65 27.84 103.47
C ALA A 493 -17.93 28.69 103.57
N ALA A 494 -18.31 29.35 102.46
CA ALA A 494 -19.28 30.45 102.42
C ALA A 494 -20.67 30.14 103.03
N ASN A 495 -21.12 28.88 102.96
CA ASN A 495 -22.40 28.43 103.51
C ASN A 495 -22.24 27.65 104.84
N ALA A 496 -21.02 27.34 105.27
CA ALA A 496 -20.71 26.45 106.40
C ALA A 496 -20.96 27.05 107.80
N ARG A 497 -20.70 28.36 107.96
CA ARG A 497 -20.87 29.12 109.22
C ARG A 497 -20.11 28.54 110.43
N GLY A 498 -18.86 28.12 110.25
CA GLY A 498 -17.94 27.83 111.36
C GLY A 498 -18.20 26.51 112.09
N LYS A 499 -18.76 25.51 111.41
CA LYS A 499 -18.92 24.14 111.92
C LYS A 499 -18.40 23.14 110.90
N ASP A 500 -17.66 22.13 111.37
CA ASP A 500 -17.28 21.01 110.53
C ASP A 500 -18.44 20.01 110.43
N TYR A 501 -18.67 19.54 109.20
CA TYR A 501 -19.75 18.63 108.84
C TYR A 501 -19.25 17.34 108.16
N GLU A 502 -17.94 17.11 108.14
CA GLU A 502 -17.29 16.02 107.41
C GLU A 502 -17.48 14.65 108.09
N LEU A 503 -17.93 13.65 107.31
CA LEU A 503 -18.08 12.27 107.80
C LEU A 503 -16.86 11.40 107.47
N THR A 504 -16.48 10.55 108.42
CA THR A 504 -15.43 9.53 108.28
C THR A 504 -15.95 8.15 108.72
N LEU A 505 -15.31 7.09 108.19
CA LEU A 505 -15.62 5.69 108.45
C LEU A 505 -14.53 5.05 109.32
N ASN A 506 -14.94 4.32 110.35
CA ASN A 506 -14.03 3.60 111.24
C ASN A 506 -14.08 2.09 110.93
N LEU A 507 -13.10 1.58 110.17
CA LEU A 507 -12.89 0.14 109.96
C LEU A 507 -11.41 -0.23 110.25
N PRO A 508 -11.15 -1.43 110.82
CA PRO A 508 -9.79 -1.98 110.89
C PRO A 508 -9.34 -2.43 109.49
N THR A 509 -8.25 -1.89 108.98
CA THR A 509 -7.67 -2.30 107.70
C THR A 509 -6.75 -3.51 107.88
N PRO A 510 -6.98 -4.64 107.18
CA PRO A 510 -5.97 -5.70 107.07
C PRO A 510 -4.81 -5.21 106.19
N SER A 511 -3.57 -5.53 106.59
CA SER A 511 -2.38 -5.16 105.81
C SER A 511 -2.22 -6.06 104.59
N PHE A 512 -2.58 -5.55 103.40
CA PHE A 512 -2.45 -6.29 102.15
C PHE A 512 -0.99 -6.27 101.66
N SER A 513 -0.20 -7.25 102.11
CA SER A 513 1.24 -7.33 101.83
C SER A 513 1.54 -7.83 100.41
N THR A 514 2.21 -7.01 99.61
CA THR A 514 2.59 -7.33 98.23
C THR A 514 3.73 -8.35 98.15
N SER A 515 3.50 -9.52 97.57
CA SER A 515 4.55 -10.41 97.04
C SER A 515 4.01 -11.37 95.97
N GLN A 516 4.92 -11.98 95.18
CA GLN A 516 4.63 -12.53 93.85
C GLN A 516 4.50 -14.06 93.78
N ALA A 517 3.87 -14.50 92.67
CA ALA A 517 4.20 -15.69 91.88
C ALA A 517 3.84 -17.09 92.44
N ASN A 518 4.03 -18.08 91.55
CA ASN A 518 3.92 -19.53 91.74
C ASN A 518 2.60 -20.08 92.32
N ARG A 519 1.61 -20.25 91.43
CA ARG A 519 0.59 -21.31 91.58
C ARG A 519 1.03 -22.60 90.87
N THR A 520 1.74 -23.47 91.59
CA THR A 520 1.74 -24.91 91.30
C THR A 520 1.40 -25.70 92.57
N SER A 521 0.45 -26.62 92.43
CA SER A 521 0.07 -27.72 93.33
C SER A 521 0.48 -27.65 94.83
N ARG A 522 -0.51 -27.50 95.73
CA ARG A 522 -0.97 -28.62 96.57
C ARG A 522 -2.26 -28.38 97.36
N LYS A 523 -2.86 -29.51 97.78
CA LYS A 523 -4.01 -29.67 98.68
C LYS A 523 -3.73 -29.05 100.06
N GLY A 524 -4.67 -28.27 100.61
CA GLY A 524 -4.58 -27.72 101.97
C GLY A 524 -5.87 -26.99 102.38
N SER A 525 -6.24 -27.09 103.66
CA SER A 525 -7.41 -26.49 104.31
C SER A 525 -7.59 -24.98 104.05
N PRO A 526 -8.83 -24.47 103.94
CA PRO A 526 -9.08 -23.03 103.88
C PRO A 526 -8.66 -22.35 105.19
N ILE A 527 -7.98 -21.21 105.08
CA ILE A 527 -7.54 -20.41 106.22
C ILE A 527 -8.65 -19.41 106.60
N GLU A 528 -9.01 -19.36 107.88
CA GLU A 528 -10.26 -18.77 108.36
C GLU A 528 -10.26 -17.22 108.48
N THR A 529 -9.22 -16.55 107.98
CA THR A 529 -8.87 -15.17 108.35
C THR A 529 -9.30 -14.07 107.36
N ASP A 530 -10.03 -14.40 106.29
CA ASP A 530 -10.35 -13.48 105.18
C ASP A 530 -11.78 -12.90 105.25
N ARG A 531 -12.47 -13.04 106.39
CA ARG A 531 -13.85 -12.56 106.60
C ARG A 531 -13.89 -11.21 107.30
N LEU A 532 -14.61 -10.25 106.70
CA LEU A 532 -14.84 -8.89 107.19
C LEU A 532 -15.82 -8.84 108.40
N LEU A 533 -15.50 -9.54 109.48
CA LEU A 533 -16.33 -9.65 110.69
C LEU A 533 -15.51 -9.37 111.96
N SER A 534 -15.97 -8.45 112.80
CA SER A 534 -15.38 -8.19 114.12
C SER A 534 -15.70 -9.27 115.16
N ASN A 535 -16.79 -10.02 114.99
CA ASN A 535 -17.11 -11.22 115.75
C ASN A 535 -18.05 -12.14 114.95
N ALA A 536 -17.87 -13.45 115.07
CA ALA A 536 -18.42 -14.46 114.16
C ALA A 536 -19.95 -14.60 114.17
N THR A 537 -20.63 -14.15 115.23
CA THR A 537 -22.08 -14.34 115.42
C THR A 537 -22.92 -13.06 115.39
N THR A 538 -22.30 -11.87 115.42
CA THR A 538 -23.04 -10.59 115.58
C THR A 538 -22.52 -9.39 114.78
N GLY A 539 -21.34 -9.47 114.15
CA GLY A 539 -20.87 -8.45 113.20
C GLY A 539 -20.68 -7.03 113.76
N TYR A 540 -20.67 -6.03 112.88
CA TYR A 540 -20.47 -4.61 113.22
C TYR A 540 -21.78 -3.90 113.56
N SER A 541 -21.80 -3.16 114.67
CA SER A 541 -22.95 -2.36 115.10
C SER A 541 -22.95 -0.96 114.44
N PRO A 542 -24.08 -0.48 113.87
CA PRO A 542 -24.13 0.79 113.13
C PRO A 542 -23.63 2.02 113.89
N ALA A 543 -23.75 2.05 115.22
CA ALA A 543 -23.32 3.17 116.05
C ALA A 543 -21.79 3.32 116.15
N HIS A 544 -21.01 2.32 115.72
CA HIS A 544 -19.54 2.35 115.79
C HIS A 544 -18.87 2.66 114.44
N LEU A 545 -19.64 2.78 113.36
CA LEU A 545 -19.10 2.96 112.00
C LEU A 545 -18.85 4.43 111.62
N LEU A 546 -19.56 5.39 112.23
CA LEU A 546 -19.58 6.80 111.81
C LEU A 546 -19.22 7.76 112.95
N ASN A 547 -18.78 8.97 112.59
CA ASN A 547 -18.26 9.99 113.52
C ASN A 547 -19.27 11.09 113.96
N LEU A 548 -20.38 11.33 113.25
CA LEU A 548 -21.34 12.42 113.52
C LEU A 548 -22.81 11.95 113.66
N ASP A 549 -23.63 12.66 114.46
CA ASP A 549 -25.09 12.51 114.42
C ASP A 549 -25.70 13.23 113.20
N LEU A 550 -26.22 12.43 112.27
CA LEU A 550 -26.88 12.89 111.05
C LEU A 550 -28.35 13.33 111.26
N ARG A 551 -29.00 12.98 112.37
CA ARG A 551 -30.45 13.16 112.52
C ARG A 551 -30.85 14.53 113.09
N GLY A 552 -30.16 15.02 114.13
CA GLY A 552 -30.55 16.27 114.81
C GLY A 552 -30.01 17.53 114.14
N THR A 553 -28.70 17.61 113.95
CA THR A 553 -27.98 18.86 113.64
C THR A 553 -27.81 19.12 112.14
N VAL A 554 -27.44 18.08 111.39
CA VAL A 554 -27.10 18.17 109.96
C VAL A 554 -28.34 18.37 109.08
N LYS A 555 -29.45 17.69 109.40
CA LYS A 555 -30.64 17.65 108.54
C LYS A 555 -31.39 18.99 108.45
N SER A 556 -31.35 19.81 109.50
CA SER A 556 -32.12 21.06 109.58
C SER A 556 -31.51 22.18 108.72
N THR A 557 -30.18 22.25 108.61
CA THR A 557 -29.47 23.29 107.83
C THR A 557 -29.63 23.06 106.32
N PHE A 558 -29.51 21.83 105.84
CA PHE A 558 -29.69 21.49 104.42
C PHE A 558 -31.11 21.80 103.90
N VAL A 559 -32.14 21.72 104.73
CA VAL A 559 -33.53 22.05 104.33
C VAL A 559 -33.68 23.53 103.98
N ALA A 560 -32.97 24.43 104.66
CA ALA A 560 -32.95 25.86 104.33
C ALA A 560 -32.28 26.11 102.97
N LEU A 561 -31.06 25.58 102.78
CA LEU A 561 -30.26 25.75 101.55
C LEU A 561 -30.98 25.19 100.30
N ARG A 562 -31.68 24.06 100.46
CA ARG A 562 -32.43 23.41 99.36
C ARG A 562 -33.54 24.30 98.78
N LYS A 563 -34.14 25.20 99.57
CA LYS A 563 -35.19 26.10 99.09
C LYS A 563 -34.66 27.11 98.06
N GLU A 564 -33.46 27.64 98.29
CA GLU A 564 -32.83 28.67 97.46
C GLU A 564 -32.33 28.11 96.11
N ILE A 565 -31.72 26.93 96.12
CA ILE A 565 -31.12 26.33 94.89
C ILE A 565 -32.20 25.87 93.89
N ASN A 566 -33.35 25.41 94.38
CA ASN A 566 -34.44 24.92 93.53
C ASN A 566 -34.99 25.99 92.57
N GLU A 567 -35.01 27.26 93.00
CA GLU A 567 -35.53 28.40 92.23
C GLU A 567 -34.60 28.74 91.05
N ARG A 568 -33.27 28.66 91.26
CA ARG A 568 -32.27 28.84 90.19
C ARG A 568 -32.29 27.71 89.16
N ARG A 569 -32.50 26.46 89.59
CA ARG A 569 -32.42 25.28 88.71
C ARG A 569 -33.52 25.23 87.65
N LYS A 570 -34.73 25.71 87.97
CA LYS A 570 -35.88 25.63 87.04
C LYS A 570 -35.58 26.30 85.70
N ASN A 571 -35.06 27.52 85.73
CA ASN A 571 -34.88 28.38 84.55
C ASN A 571 -33.79 27.89 83.58
N ALA A 572 -32.94 26.93 83.99
CA ALA A 572 -31.87 26.38 83.13
C ALA A 572 -32.31 25.13 82.35
N ALA A 573 -33.26 24.35 82.87
CA ALA A 573 -33.69 23.09 82.26
C ALA A 573 -34.45 23.30 80.94
N ASP A 574 -35.29 24.34 80.88
CA ASP A 574 -36.15 24.64 79.73
C ASP A 574 -35.35 25.10 78.49
N ALA A 575 -34.06 25.47 78.66
CA ALA A 575 -33.18 25.91 77.58
C ALA A 575 -32.40 24.75 76.92
N ASP A 576 -31.90 23.79 77.71
CA ASP A 576 -31.07 22.66 77.26
C ASP A 576 -31.86 21.67 76.38
N LEU A 577 -33.15 21.47 76.69
CA LEU A 577 -34.01 20.52 75.97
C LEU A 577 -34.22 20.96 74.50
N ASN A 578 -34.50 22.25 74.28
CA ASN A 578 -34.72 22.82 72.95
C ASN A 578 -33.47 22.78 72.03
N ALA A 579 -32.26 22.68 72.60
CA ALA A 579 -31.03 22.62 71.82
C ALA A 579 -30.76 21.21 71.23
N LYS A 580 -31.24 20.15 71.88
CA LYS A 580 -30.93 18.76 71.53
C LYS A 580 -31.77 18.26 70.35
N ASP A 581 -33.08 18.54 70.38
CA ASP A 581 -34.04 18.24 69.30
C ASP A 581 -33.63 18.78 67.93
N VAL A 582 -32.83 19.86 67.88
CA VAL A 582 -32.33 20.48 66.64
C VAL A 582 -31.07 19.79 66.13
N LEU A 583 -30.20 19.32 67.05
CA LEU A 583 -28.92 18.70 66.69
C LEU A 583 -29.13 17.34 66.00
N GLU A 584 -29.97 16.49 66.58
CA GLU A 584 -30.22 15.11 66.13
C GLU A 584 -30.72 15.07 64.68
N ARG A 585 -31.70 15.92 64.34
CA ARG A 585 -32.29 16.04 62.99
C ARG A 585 -31.30 16.50 61.91
N VAL A 586 -30.20 17.16 62.28
CA VAL A 586 -29.14 17.58 61.35
C VAL A 586 -28.13 16.47 61.11
N VAL A 587 -27.88 15.61 62.10
CA VAL A 587 -26.96 14.47 62.00
C VAL A 587 -27.50 13.42 61.02
N ASP A 588 -28.76 13.02 61.17
CA ASP A 588 -29.37 11.98 60.33
C ASP A 588 -29.42 12.40 58.85
N ALA A 589 -29.81 13.65 58.58
CA ALA A 589 -29.87 14.20 57.22
C ALA A 589 -28.48 14.29 56.54
N LEU A 590 -27.40 14.46 57.32
CA LEU A 590 -26.04 14.40 56.81
C LEU A 590 -25.59 12.96 56.50
N ALA A 591 -25.98 11.98 57.31
CA ALA A 591 -25.64 10.58 57.09
C ALA A 591 -26.24 10.04 55.78
N GLU A 592 -27.53 10.29 55.53
CA GLU A 592 -28.22 9.89 54.30
C GLU A 592 -27.55 10.52 53.06
N LYS A 593 -27.23 11.82 53.10
CA LYS A 593 -26.64 12.53 51.95
C LYS A 593 -25.20 12.12 51.65
N ASN A 594 -24.42 11.71 52.65
CA ASN A 594 -23.08 11.15 52.40
C ASN A 594 -23.16 9.79 51.67
N SER A 595 -24.10 8.92 52.04
CA SER A 595 -24.32 7.64 51.34
C SER A 595 -24.70 7.84 49.86
N GLU A 596 -25.60 8.79 49.58
CA GLU A 596 -25.98 9.15 48.20
C GLU A 596 -24.79 9.67 47.38
N ILE A 597 -23.89 10.44 48.00
CA ILE A 597 -22.67 10.94 47.36
C ILE A 597 -21.71 9.80 46.98
N ASP A 598 -21.53 8.80 47.84
CA ASP A 598 -20.61 7.69 47.57
C ASP A 598 -21.12 6.75 46.46
N ASP A 599 -22.42 6.44 46.44
CA ASP A 599 -23.04 5.69 45.33
C ASP A 599 -22.89 6.42 43.99
N LEU A 600 -23.10 7.75 43.98
CA LEU A 600 -22.89 8.59 42.80
C LEU A 600 -21.40 8.62 42.38
N ASN A 601 -20.46 8.69 43.33
CA ASN A 601 -19.02 8.63 43.06
C ASN A 601 -18.61 7.29 42.42
N HIS A 602 -19.14 6.17 42.90
CA HIS A 602 -18.90 4.86 42.29
C HIS A 602 -19.42 4.81 40.84
N LYS A 603 -20.65 5.29 40.61
CA LYS A 603 -21.27 5.33 39.28
C LYS A 603 -20.53 6.27 38.31
N ILE A 604 -20.00 7.40 38.79
CA ILE A 604 -19.15 8.31 38.02
C ILE A 604 -17.84 7.64 37.60
N ARG A 605 -17.20 6.86 38.49
CA ARG A 605 -15.97 6.11 38.16
C ARG A 605 -16.22 5.04 37.09
N GLU A 606 -17.31 4.28 37.20
CA GLU A 606 -17.70 3.26 36.21
C GLU A 606 -17.96 3.90 34.84
N VAL A 607 -18.79 4.95 34.79
CA VAL A 607 -19.10 5.69 33.55
C VAL A 607 -17.83 6.33 32.95
N SER A 608 -16.93 6.87 33.78
CA SER A 608 -15.66 7.45 33.32
C SER A 608 -14.73 6.40 32.70
N ASN A 609 -14.61 5.22 33.31
CA ASN A 609 -13.81 4.11 32.77
C ASN A 609 -14.40 3.61 31.44
N ASN A 610 -15.72 3.43 31.37
CA ASN A 610 -16.41 3.02 30.15
C ASN A 610 -16.28 4.09 29.04
N TYR A 611 -16.37 5.37 29.38
CA TYR A 611 -16.15 6.48 28.45
C TYR A 611 -14.70 6.52 27.93
N ASN A 612 -13.70 6.33 28.80
CA ASN A 612 -12.30 6.32 28.40
C ASN A 612 -11.99 5.13 27.47
N SER A 613 -12.46 3.93 27.81
CA SER A 613 -12.35 2.74 26.94
C SER A 613 -13.01 2.97 25.58
N LEU A 614 -14.26 3.46 25.55
CA LEU A 614 -14.97 3.77 24.32
C LEU A 614 -14.25 4.86 23.50
N LYS A 615 -13.68 5.87 24.15
CA LYS A 615 -12.89 6.93 23.52
C LYS A 615 -11.56 6.43 22.96
N GLU A 616 -10.87 5.52 23.64
CA GLU A 616 -9.65 4.89 23.11
C GLU A 616 -9.97 4.00 21.90
N THR A 617 -11.01 3.17 21.95
CA THR A 617 -11.45 2.40 20.77
C THR A 617 -11.93 3.30 19.63
N GLY A 618 -12.65 4.39 19.91
CA GLY A 618 -13.09 5.38 18.92
C GLY A 618 -11.93 6.15 18.30
N ASN A 619 -10.89 6.47 19.07
CA ASN A 619 -9.67 7.08 18.56
C ASN A 619 -8.89 6.11 17.66
N THR A 620 -8.77 4.83 18.02
CA THR A 620 -8.04 3.85 17.20
C THR A 620 -8.79 3.51 15.91
N THR A 621 -10.12 3.39 15.93
CA THR A 621 -10.90 3.22 14.69
C THR A 621 -10.88 4.49 13.83
N HIS A 622 -10.93 5.69 14.44
CA HIS A 622 -10.77 6.94 13.70
C HIS A 622 -9.39 7.04 13.04
N THR A 623 -8.28 6.73 13.71
CA THR A 623 -6.95 6.81 13.08
C THR A 623 -6.78 5.75 11.98
N GLN A 624 -7.34 4.56 12.14
CA GLN A 624 -7.40 3.55 11.08
C GLN A 624 -8.19 4.07 9.87
N GLN A 625 -9.39 4.62 10.09
CA GLN A 625 -10.23 5.20 9.04
C GLN A 625 -9.56 6.39 8.34
N THR A 626 -8.94 7.32 9.07
CA THR A 626 -8.16 8.42 8.48
C THR A 626 -7.02 7.88 7.61
N SER A 627 -6.25 6.90 8.09
CA SER A 627 -5.15 6.30 7.30
C SER A 627 -5.63 5.51 6.07
N ALA A 628 -6.89 5.06 6.05
CA ALA A 628 -7.52 4.45 4.89
C ALA A 628 -8.04 5.50 3.90
N ILE A 629 -8.63 6.59 4.42
CA ILE A 629 -9.05 7.76 3.62
C ILE A 629 -7.85 8.39 2.93
N GLU A 630 -6.74 8.64 3.63
CA GLU A 630 -5.50 9.18 3.05
C GLU A 630 -4.96 8.33 1.87
N ARG A 631 -5.07 7.00 1.96
CA ARG A 631 -4.69 6.08 0.86
C ARG A 631 -5.64 6.20 -0.32
N LEU A 632 -6.95 6.17 -0.06
CA LEU A 632 -7.97 6.32 -1.10
C LEU A 632 -7.94 7.70 -1.77
N GLU A 633 -7.60 8.76 -1.03
CA GLU A 633 -7.38 10.10 -1.56
C GLU A 633 -6.10 10.17 -2.42
N ALA A 634 -5.01 9.50 -2.01
CA ALA A 634 -3.81 9.38 -2.83
C ALA A 634 -4.04 8.57 -4.12
N GLU A 635 -4.82 7.49 -4.04
CA GLU A 635 -5.24 6.69 -5.21
C GLU A 635 -6.18 7.49 -6.12
N LEU A 636 -7.15 8.22 -5.57
CA LEU A 636 -8.02 9.14 -6.33
C LEU A 636 -7.24 10.30 -6.96
N ALA A 637 -6.23 10.85 -6.29
CA ALA A 637 -5.34 11.86 -6.84
C ALA A 637 -4.52 11.31 -8.01
N ARG A 638 -3.93 10.11 -7.86
CA ARG A 638 -3.20 9.42 -8.92
C ARG A 638 -4.10 9.04 -10.10
N ASN A 639 -5.33 8.60 -9.83
CA ASN A 639 -6.31 8.28 -10.87
C ASN A 639 -6.78 9.55 -11.61
N ARG A 640 -6.95 10.68 -10.91
CA ARG A 640 -7.21 11.99 -11.54
C ARG A 640 -6.02 12.46 -12.39
N GLU A 641 -4.78 12.29 -11.93
CA GLU A 641 -3.58 12.60 -12.70
C GLU A 641 -3.48 11.73 -13.97
N ASN A 642 -3.73 10.43 -13.85
CA ASN A 642 -3.75 9.49 -14.98
C ASN A 642 -4.87 9.83 -15.98
N LEU A 643 -6.10 10.12 -15.50
CA LEU A 643 -7.21 10.55 -16.35
C LEU A 643 -6.94 11.91 -17.02
N SER A 644 -6.29 12.86 -16.33
CA SER A 644 -5.90 14.13 -16.92
C SER A 644 -4.83 13.98 -17.99
N LYS A 645 -3.88 13.06 -17.83
CA LYS A 645 -2.90 12.72 -18.87
C LYS A 645 -3.57 12.04 -20.06
N GLY A 646 -4.43 11.04 -19.80
CA GLY A 646 -5.21 10.38 -20.84
C GLY A 646 -6.13 11.33 -21.62
N ALA A 647 -6.71 12.33 -20.95
CA ALA A 647 -7.47 13.39 -21.61
C ALA A 647 -6.58 14.23 -22.54
N ILE A 648 -5.42 14.72 -22.06
CA ILE A 648 -4.46 15.47 -22.88
C ILE A 648 -3.93 14.63 -24.06
N GLU A 649 -3.67 13.34 -23.86
CA GLU A 649 -3.27 12.40 -24.92
C GLU A 649 -4.39 12.13 -25.95
N MET A 650 -5.65 12.31 -25.57
CA MET A 650 -6.79 12.21 -26.49
C MET A 650 -7.04 13.55 -27.21
N GLU A 651 -6.98 14.68 -26.52
CA GLU A 651 -7.02 16.03 -27.10
C GLU A 651 -5.90 16.23 -28.15
N GLN A 652 -4.70 15.69 -27.89
CA GLN A 652 -3.60 15.70 -28.87
C GLN A 652 -3.91 14.86 -30.11
N LYS A 653 -4.50 13.67 -29.95
CA LYS A 653 -4.90 12.81 -31.09
C LYS A 653 -6.08 13.41 -31.88
N GLU A 654 -7.00 14.07 -31.18
CA GLU A 654 -8.08 14.84 -31.81
C GLU A 654 -7.50 15.99 -32.65
N LEU A 655 -6.58 16.78 -32.08
CA LEU A 655 -5.89 17.85 -32.80
C LEU A 655 -5.08 17.35 -34.01
N GLU A 656 -4.34 16.24 -33.87
CA GLU A 656 -3.60 15.61 -34.97
C GLU A 656 -4.53 15.10 -36.07
N ALA A 657 -5.66 14.46 -35.71
CA ALA A 657 -6.66 14.00 -36.66
C ALA A 657 -7.38 15.15 -37.36
N THR A 658 -7.73 16.23 -36.64
CA THR A 658 -8.33 17.45 -37.20
C THR A 658 -7.38 18.12 -38.17
N LEU A 659 -6.10 18.31 -37.82
CA LEU A 659 -5.11 18.92 -38.71
C LEU A 659 -4.85 18.05 -39.95
N ALA A 660 -4.85 16.72 -39.82
CA ALA A 660 -4.77 15.80 -40.95
C ALA A 660 -6.00 15.91 -41.86
N TRP A 661 -7.20 16.07 -41.30
CA TRP A 661 -8.44 16.27 -42.04
C TRP A 661 -8.49 17.64 -42.74
N GLU A 662 -8.10 18.72 -42.06
CA GLU A 662 -7.97 20.07 -42.65
C GLU A 662 -6.98 20.04 -43.82
N LYS A 663 -5.82 19.42 -43.65
CA LYS A 663 -4.83 19.25 -44.72
C LYS A 663 -5.38 18.47 -45.92
N MET A 664 -6.12 17.38 -45.69
CA MET A 664 -6.78 16.63 -46.77
C MET A 664 -7.87 17.47 -47.47
N GLN A 665 -8.58 18.33 -46.73
CA GLN A 665 -9.59 19.23 -47.26
C GLN A 665 -8.97 20.37 -48.10
N ASP A 666 -7.80 20.88 -47.70
CA ASP A 666 -6.99 21.83 -48.47
C ASP A 666 -6.40 21.18 -49.74
N GLU A 667 -5.91 19.95 -49.65
CA GLU A 667 -5.42 19.19 -50.82
C GLU A 667 -6.56 18.89 -51.81
N ALA A 668 -7.73 18.47 -51.32
CA ALA A 668 -8.94 18.31 -52.13
C ALA A 668 -9.49 19.66 -52.65
N GLY A 669 -9.22 20.76 -51.97
CA GLY A 669 -9.51 22.13 -52.42
C GLY A 669 -8.62 22.54 -53.59
N GLN A 670 -7.29 22.35 -53.47
CA GLN A 670 -6.31 22.64 -54.51
C GLN A 670 -6.56 21.81 -55.78
N ILE A 671 -6.86 20.51 -55.64
CA ILE A 671 -7.21 19.65 -56.78
C ILE A 671 -8.50 20.15 -57.47
N ARG A 672 -9.50 20.62 -56.71
CA ARG A 672 -10.74 21.17 -57.27
C ARG A 672 -10.51 22.49 -57.99
N GLU A 673 -9.69 23.37 -57.43
CA GLU A 673 -9.33 24.65 -58.06
C GLU A 673 -8.54 24.42 -59.35
N GLN A 674 -7.60 23.48 -59.36
CA GLN A 674 -6.87 23.07 -60.56
C GLN A 674 -7.84 22.54 -61.63
N LEU A 675 -8.76 21.64 -61.27
CA LEU A 675 -9.80 21.15 -62.19
C LEU A 675 -10.72 22.27 -62.71
N HIS A 676 -11.01 23.30 -61.90
CA HIS A 676 -11.76 24.47 -62.35
C HIS A 676 -10.96 25.32 -63.34
N ALA A 677 -9.66 25.54 -63.10
CA ALA A 677 -8.78 26.26 -64.01
C ALA A 677 -8.54 25.50 -65.34
N ASP A 678 -8.41 24.17 -65.30
CA ASP A 678 -8.31 23.33 -66.50
C ASP A 678 -9.62 23.36 -67.32
N VAL A 679 -10.79 23.41 -66.65
CA VAL A 679 -12.09 23.60 -67.30
C VAL A 679 -12.27 25.02 -67.84
N GLU A 680 -11.82 26.05 -67.13
CA GLU A 680 -11.85 27.43 -67.62
C GLU A 680 -10.97 27.58 -68.86
N LYS A 681 -9.77 27.01 -68.87
CA LYS A 681 -8.91 26.95 -70.05
C LYS A 681 -9.57 26.21 -71.23
N MET A 682 -10.17 25.04 -71.00
CA MET A 682 -10.92 24.34 -72.06
C MET A 682 -12.09 25.18 -72.59
N LEU A 683 -12.74 25.97 -71.74
CA LEU A 683 -13.79 26.90 -72.16
C LEU A 683 -13.21 28.10 -72.95
N GLU A 684 -12.06 28.65 -72.58
CA GLU A 684 -11.35 29.66 -73.39
C GLU A 684 -10.94 29.10 -74.76
N ASP A 685 -10.38 27.88 -74.82
CA ASP A 685 -10.01 27.21 -76.07
C ASP A 685 -11.25 26.96 -76.96
N VAL A 686 -12.36 26.49 -76.38
CA VAL A 686 -13.64 26.27 -77.10
C VAL A 686 -14.29 27.59 -77.53
N ILE A 687 -14.24 28.65 -76.71
CA ILE A 687 -14.73 29.99 -77.08
C ILE A 687 -13.85 30.60 -78.16
N GLY A 688 -12.53 30.44 -78.09
CA GLY A 688 -11.57 30.86 -79.10
C GLY A 688 -11.81 30.16 -80.44
N PHE A 689 -11.98 28.83 -80.43
CA PHE A 689 -12.37 28.05 -81.60
C PHE A 689 -13.73 28.50 -82.16
N LYS A 690 -14.74 28.68 -81.30
CA LYS A 690 -16.06 29.20 -81.71
C LYS A 690 -15.95 30.58 -82.36
N VAL A 691 -15.19 31.51 -81.78
CA VAL A 691 -14.99 32.87 -82.33
C VAL A 691 -14.18 32.82 -83.64
N HIS A 692 -13.22 31.90 -83.77
CA HIS A 692 -12.51 31.66 -85.02
C HIS A 692 -13.45 31.13 -86.12
N VAL A 693 -14.27 30.12 -85.82
CA VAL A 693 -15.29 29.60 -86.75
C VAL A 693 -16.36 30.65 -87.08
N GLN A 694 -16.82 31.43 -86.10
CA GLN A 694 -17.75 32.54 -86.35
C GLN A 694 -17.14 33.60 -87.27
N LYS A 695 -15.88 34.01 -87.04
CA LYS A 695 -15.19 34.94 -87.96
C LYS A 695 -14.96 34.35 -89.34
N GLY A 696 -14.64 33.05 -89.43
CA GLY A 696 -14.53 32.35 -90.70
C GLY A 696 -15.86 32.29 -91.44
N LEU A 697 -16.98 32.14 -90.74
CA LEU A 697 -18.33 32.20 -91.30
C LEU A 697 -18.74 33.65 -91.66
N GLU A 698 -18.42 34.65 -90.84
CA GLU A 698 -18.65 36.08 -91.14
C GLU A 698 -17.82 36.54 -92.36
N GLU A 699 -16.59 36.06 -92.50
CA GLU A 699 -15.73 36.33 -93.66
C GLU A 699 -16.19 35.55 -94.90
N TYR A 700 -16.67 34.31 -94.74
CA TYR A 700 -17.28 33.56 -95.85
C TYR A 700 -18.64 34.14 -96.27
N GLU A 701 -19.45 34.61 -95.32
CA GLU A 701 -20.69 35.34 -95.57
C GLU A 701 -20.42 36.68 -96.24
N ARG A 702 -19.35 37.40 -95.83
CA ARG A 702 -18.90 38.60 -96.54
C ARG A 702 -18.41 38.26 -97.94
N VAL A 703 -17.63 37.20 -98.15
CA VAL A 703 -17.16 36.80 -99.49
C VAL A 703 -18.33 36.37 -100.38
N VAL A 704 -19.30 35.60 -99.87
CA VAL A 704 -20.52 35.23 -100.61
C VAL A 704 -21.42 36.46 -100.84
N GLY A 705 -21.45 37.41 -99.92
CA GLY A 705 -22.13 38.70 -100.06
C GLY A 705 -21.47 39.59 -101.11
N ASP A 706 -20.14 39.73 -101.09
CA ASP A 706 -19.32 40.45 -102.07
C ASP A 706 -19.39 39.80 -103.46
N GLU A 707 -19.66 38.49 -103.55
CA GLU A 707 -19.88 37.75 -104.81
C GLU A 707 -21.32 37.90 -105.29
N ALA A 708 -22.32 37.83 -104.40
CA ALA A 708 -23.74 38.01 -104.72
C ALA A 708 -24.11 39.47 -105.02
N GLU A 709 -23.47 40.44 -104.37
CA GLU A 709 -23.52 41.86 -104.76
C GLU A 709 -22.83 42.07 -106.11
N ARG A 710 -21.80 41.27 -106.47
CA ARG A 710 -21.20 41.32 -107.80
C ARG A 710 -22.12 40.73 -108.86
N GLU A 711 -22.78 39.60 -108.62
CA GLU A 711 -23.81 39.06 -109.52
C GLU A 711 -25.02 40.01 -109.65
N LEU A 712 -25.49 40.61 -108.55
CA LEU A 712 -26.55 41.63 -108.57
C LEU A 712 -26.12 42.90 -109.30
N ARG A 713 -24.86 43.31 -109.16
CA ARG A 713 -24.31 44.50 -109.81
C ARG A 713 -24.01 44.28 -111.28
N ASP A 714 -23.53 43.11 -111.69
CA ASP A 714 -23.47 42.71 -113.10
C ASP A 714 -24.90 42.63 -113.69
N GLY A 715 -25.92 42.38 -112.85
CA GLY A 715 -27.34 42.53 -113.18
C GLY A 715 -27.88 43.98 -113.22
N GLN A 716 -27.30 44.92 -112.46
CA GLN A 716 -27.74 46.32 -112.37
C GLN A 716 -26.95 47.28 -113.29
N GLU A 717 -25.69 47.02 -113.59
CA GLU A 717 -24.94 47.72 -114.65
C GLU A 717 -25.46 47.34 -116.05
N GLY A 718 -26.35 46.35 -116.13
CA GLY A 718 -27.24 46.10 -117.28
C GLY A 718 -28.57 46.87 -117.28
N LEU A 719 -28.88 47.70 -116.27
CA LEU A 719 -30.20 48.35 -116.11
C LEU A 719 -30.21 49.86 -115.82
N GLU A 720 -29.11 50.48 -115.34
CA GLU A 720 -28.98 51.95 -115.32
C GLU A 720 -28.01 52.47 -116.41
N GLY A 721 -27.94 51.74 -117.53
CA GLY A 721 -27.16 52.11 -118.72
C GLY A 721 -27.93 52.79 -119.85
N GLU A 722 -29.27 52.92 -119.77
CA GLU A 722 -30.08 53.36 -120.93
C GLU A 722 -31.36 54.13 -120.56
N VAL A 723 -31.26 55.46 -120.46
CA VAL A 723 -32.38 56.39 -120.73
C VAL A 723 -31.84 57.61 -121.48
N PHE A 724 -31.83 57.55 -122.82
CA PHE A 724 -31.89 58.74 -123.68
C PHE A 724 -32.30 58.42 -125.12
N ASP A 725 -33.54 57.94 -125.28
CA ASP A 725 -34.53 58.54 -126.20
C ASP A 725 -35.96 58.23 -125.68
#